data_AF-A3U3C0-F1
#
_entry.id   AF-A3U3C0-F1
#
_cell.length_a   1.000
_cell.length_b   1.000
_cell.length_c   1.000
_cell.angle_alpha   90.00
_cell.angle_beta   90.00
_cell.angle_gamma   90.00
#
_symmetry.space_group_name_H-M   'P 1'
#
loop_
_entity.id
_entity.type
_entity.pdbx_description
1 polymer ?
#
loop_
_entity_poly.entity_id
_entity_poly.type
_entity_poly.pdbx_seq_one_letter_code
_entity_poly.pdbx_strand_id
1 'polypeptide(L)'
;MGKARIATGVLLVTLVTAAIGYTIASAVLTYQDLGFGAEIDFAYIAQNYLAILDRRPEDAQLIHLIIGSFAAAGLMLSLALSGSALTRFGQTHWQTAREMKANGFFGAPGTGFILGKLGTPKSRAKYICSKVFPHALIVAPTGRGKTTGFVIPNLLTWQGSAVTLDVKGECFEATARHRAAQGDKVYRFAPTDWEGRRTHRYNPLLRIFELKDPARQQMELQLLATLFLQSDNDRVQGLLKGGIDLFVAAGLLAFQRKRPTLGEIYRIAASGGNKQKEYFARGHEVDNRAAKLIFTRLASTNNDTLTSYVSLLMTSGLDQWQNPAIDEATAVSDFDFRTIRKKPFSVYLVVQPLMVKPLAPLIRLFFSDLLSAMQERDPGPDEPWPVMIMLDEFNRLGKMPIVVESIETLRTYRGHLAVVTQTIPALDEIYGENTRRALQGNAGVKLYLTPSDEKTVEELSKAVGKTTKTVVTRSQSIGKNPFEGRSQSTRTEESSLLPEDEARRLPLDEIVMVIDAQMPVRAKRIQYFDDRLFKAIHAAQTGELPFPEPGGGGSQGTLPLSMRAMPMTPPPDGPRGSEADVERAREGVDGQPSGQSDVVPKKTAPVVQAVIAEEQRQMEMDFGGQLADAETVGVDDEAQMRSAVDGLDDMEAMLREGDVEKLVAR
;
A
#
# COMPACT_ATOMS: atom_id res chain seq x y z
N MET A 1 19.65 -33.39 -11.97
CA MET A 1 18.85 -34.15 -12.96
C MET A 1 18.68 -35.57 -12.43
N GLY A 2 17.50 -36.16 -12.53
CA GLY A 2 17.27 -37.52 -12.01
C GLY A 2 18.08 -38.56 -12.79
N LYS A 3 18.67 -39.54 -12.10
CA LYS A 3 19.50 -40.62 -12.67
C LYS A 3 18.83 -41.32 -13.87
N ALA A 4 17.51 -41.41 -13.88
CA ALA A 4 16.71 -41.95 -14.97
C ALA A 4 16.88 -41.18 -16.30
N ARG A 5 16.88 -39.84 -16.30
CA ARG A 5 17.01 -39.05 -17.55
C ARG A 5 18.39 -39.15 -18.17
N ILE A 6 19.42 -39.30 -17.33
CA ILE A 6 20.79 -39.51 -17.78
C ILE A 6 20.91 -40.90 -18.42
N ALA A 7 20.39 -41.94 -17.78
CA ALA A 7 20.35 -43.29 -18.34
C ALA A 7 19.60 -43.34 -19.68
N THR A 8 18.46 -42.65 -19.79
CA THR A 8 17.71 -42.56 -21.07
C THR A 8 18.51 -41.82 -22.15
N GLY A 9 19.21 -40.74 -21.79
CA GLY A 9 20.07 -39.99 -22.73
C GLY A 9 21.25 -40.82 -23.23
N VAL A 10 21.89 -41.59 -22.35
CA VAL A 10 22.98 -42.52 -22.71
C VAL A 10 22.48 -43.59 -23.68
N LEU A 11 21.35 -44.21 -23.36
CA LEU A 11 20.74 -45.23 -24.22
C LEU A 11 20.38 -44.68 -25.61
N LEU A 12 19.79 -43.49 -25.70
CA LEU A 12 19.43 -42.86 -26.97
C LEU A 12 20.66 -42.58 -27.86
N VAL A 13 21.73 -42.02 -27.32
CA VAL A 13 22.95 -41.72 -28.09
C VAL A 13 23.63 -43.00 -28.57
N THR A 14 23.71 -44.02 -27.72
CA THR A 14 24.25 -45.33 -28.09
C THR A 14 23.41 -46.01 -29.18
N LEU A 15 22.07 -45.92 -29.12
CA LEU A 15 21.19 -46.48 -30.16
C LEU A 15 21.34 -45.76 -31.50
N VAL A 16 21.40 -44.42 -31.50
CA VAL A 16 21.57 -43.64 -32.74
C VAL A 16 22.91 -43.94 -33.40
N THR A 17 23.99 -44.01 -32.62
CA THR A 17 25.33 -44.34 -33.14
C THR A 17 25.42 -45.79 -33.63
N ALA A 18 24.80 -46.74 -32.92
CA ALA A 18 24.67 -48.12 -33.41
C ALA A 18 23.89 -48.19 -34.74
N ALA A 19 22.84 -47.39 -34.91
CA ALA A 19 22.10 -47.29 -36.17
C ALA A 19 22.96 -46.71 -37.31
N ILE A 20 23.80 -45.71 -37.02
CA ILE A 20 24.81 -45.22 -37.99
C ILE A 20 25.78 -46.34 -38.35
N GLY A 21 26.28 -47.09 -37.36
CA GLY A 21 27.11 -48.28 -37.59
C GLY A 21 26.42 -49.30 -38.48
N TYR A 22 25.11 -49.52 -38.31
CA TYR A 22 24.31 -50.42 -39.14
C TYR A 22 24.22 -49.92 -40.60
N THR A 23 24.02 -48.61 -40.81
CA THR A 23 24.00 -48.05 -42.18
C THR A 23 25.34 -48.18 -42.89
N ILE A 24 26.45 -48.01 -42.16
CA ILE A 24 27.81 -48.17 -42.70
C ILE A 24 28.10 -49.64 -42.98
N ALA A 25 27.72 -50.55 -42.07
CA ALA A 25 27.85 -51.99 -42.29
C ALA A 25 27.06 -52.44 -43.54
N SER A 26 25.85 -51.90 -43.74
CA SER A 26 25.05 -52.17 -44.95
C SER A 26 25.76 -51.70 -46.21
N ALA A 27 26.29 -50.47 -46.21
CA ALA A 27 27.03 -49.93 -47.35
C ALA A 27 28.31 -50.73 -47.67
N VAL A 28 29.06 -51.13 -46.65
CA VAL A 28 30.29 -51.92 -46.80
C VAL A 28 29.98 -53.28 -47.44
N LEU A 29 28.94 -53.98 -46.97
CA LEU A 29 28.52 -55.26 -47.54
C LEU A 29 28.02 -55.13 -48.97
N THR A 30 27.20 -54.12 -49.26
CA THR A 30 26.72 -53.86 -50.62
C THR A 30 27.88 -53.59 -51.58
N TYR A 31 28.86 -52.76 -51.18
CA TYR A 31 30.00 -52.45 -52.04
C TYR A 31 31.00 -53.61 -52.17
N GLN A 32 31.11 -54.48 -51.17
CA GLN A 32 31.89 -55.72 -51.25
C GLN A 32 31.28 -56.71 -52.25
N ASP A 33 29.95 -56.89 -52.23
CA ASP A 33 29.27 -57.86 -53.07
C ASP A 33 28.98 -57.35 -54.50
N LEU A 34 28.69 -56.05 -54.68
CA LEU A 34 28.16 -55.49 -55.93
C LEU A 34 29.05 -54.37 -56.53
N GLY A 35 30.11 -53.97 -55.84
CA GLY A 35 31.03 -52.92 -56.29
C GLY A 35 30.57 -51.48 -55.98
N PHE A 36 31.50 -50.53 -56.11
CA PHE A 36 31.23 -49.11 -55.86
C PHE A 36 30.24 -48.54 -56.88
N GLY A 37 29.12 -47.99 -56.38
CA GLY A 37 28.04 -47.40 -57.19
C GLY A 37 26.73 -48.18 -57.17
N ALA A 38 26.69 -49.36 -56.52
CA ALA A 38 25.46 -50.10 -56.29
C ALA A 38 24.51 -49.37 -55.31
N GLU A 39 23.20 -49.50 -55.50
CA GLU A 39 22.21 -49.01 -54.55
C GLU A 39 22.28 -49.81 -53.24
N ILE A 40 22.38 -49.11 -52.12
CA ILE A 40 22.50 -49.73 -50.79
C ILE A 40 21.10 -50.14 -50.32
N ASP A 41 20.90 -51.44 -50.14
CA ASP A 41 19.71 -51.96 -49.45
C ASP A 41 19.94 -52.00 -47.93
N PHE A 42 19.43 -50.99 -47.24
CA PHE A 42 19.51 -50.89 -45.79
C PHE A 42 18.67 -51.94 -45.05
N ALA A 43 17.77 -52.69 -45.71
CA ALA A 43 17.00 -53.74 -45.09
C ALA A 43 17.67 -55.12 -45.18
N TYR A 44 18.67 -55.28 -46.06
CA TYR A 44 19.31 -56.56 -46.36
C TYR A 44 19.84 -57.29 -45.14
N ILE A 45 20.62 -56.60 -44.28
CA ILE A 45 21.18 -57.19 -43.06
C ILE A 45 20.06 -57.63 -42.12
N ALA A 46 19.05 -56.80 -41.88
CA ALA A 46 17.96 -57.12 -40.97
C ALA A 46 17.10 -58.31 -41.45
N GLN A 47 16.83 -58.40 -42.75
CA GLN A 47 16.01 -59.48 -43.33
C GLN A 47 16.75 -60.81 -43.39
N ASN A 48 18.08 -60.78 -43.59
CA ASN A 48 18.88 -61.97 -43.84
C ASN A 48 19.83 -62.33 -42.68
N TYR A 49 19.69 -61.68 -41.53
CA TYR A 49 20.64 -61.79 -40.42
C TYR A 49 20.97 -63.23 -40.00
N LEU A 50 19.96 -64.08 -39.86
CA LEU A 50 20.15 -65.49 -39.49
C LEU A 50 20.87 -66.30 -40.59
N ALA A 51 20.61 -65.99 -41.85
CA ALA A 51 21.28 -66.64 -42.98
C ALA A 51 22.74 -66.16 -43.12
N ILE A 52 23.03 -64.90 -42.82
CA ILE A 52 24.39 -64.34 -42.80
C ILE A 52 25.21 -65.01 -41.69
N LEU A 53 24.63 -65.20 -40.49
CA LEU A 53 25.30 -65.87 -39.37
C LEU A 53 25.70 -67.32 -39.68
N ASP A 54 24.86 -68.07 -40.40
CA ASP A 54 25.06 -69.49 -40.68
C ASP A 54 25.94 -69.73 -41.92
N ARG A 55 25.82 -68.88 -42.95
CA ARG A 55 26.46 -69.11 -44.27
C ARG A 55 27.62 -68.18 -44.60
N ARG A 56 27.73 -67.03 -43.93
CA ARG A 56 28.78 -66.02 -44.15
C ARG A 56 29.33 -65.49 -42.82
N PRO A 57 30.06 -66.32 -42.06
CA PRO A 57 30.52 -65.97 -40.72
C PRO A 57 31.50 -64.79 -40.70
N GLU A 58 32.29 -64.59 -41.77
CA GLU A 58 33.22 -63.46 -41.89
C GLU A 58 32.47 -62.12 -42.04
N ASP A 59 31.43 -62.08 -42.87
CA ASP A 59 30.55 -60.90 -43.02
C ASP A 59 29.81 -60.60 -41.72
N ALA A 60 29.35 -61.63 -41.00
CA ALA A 60 28.71 -61.47 -39.70
C ALA A 60 29.65 -60.82 -38.67
N GLN A 61 30.91 -61.26 -38.62
CA GLN A 61 31.94 -60.66 -37.75
C GLN A 61 32.20 -59.21 -38.12
N LEU A 62 32.27 -58.88 -39.41
CA LEU A 62 32.48 -57.51 -39.88
C LEU A 62 31.31 -56.59 -39.49
N ILE A 63 30.06 -57.05 -39.67
CA ILE A 63 28.86 -56.31 -39.24
C ILE A 63 28.90 -56.03 -37.74
N HIS A 64 29.18 -57.04 -36.92
CA HIS A 64 29.23 -56.89 -35.46
C HIS A 64 30.35 -55.95 -35.02
N LEU A 65 31.51 -56.00 -35.68
CA LEU A 65 32.64 -55.12 -35.40
C LEU A 65 32.30 -53.65 -35.72
N ILE A 66 31.66 -53.40 -36.87
CA ILE A 66 31.26 -52.04 -37.28
C ILE A 66 30.17 -51.51 -36.35
N ILE A 67 29.08 -52.25 -36.13
CA ILE A 67 27.99 -51.80 -35.25
C ILE A 67 28.48 -51.65 -33.81
N GLY A 68 29.25 -52.62 -33.32
CA GLY A 68 29.80 -52.63 -31.96
C GLY A 68 30.77 -51.49 -31.70
N SER A 69 31.66 -51.18 -32.66
CA SER A 69 32.60 -50.06 -32.53
C SER A 69 31.89 -48.69 -32.51
N PHE A 70 30.87 -48.50 -33.34
CA PHE A 70 30.06 -47.29 -33.32
C PHE A 70 29.21 -47.18 -32.04
N ALA A 71 28.62 -48.28 -31.57
CA ALA A 71 27.90 -48.31 -30.30
C ALA A 71 28.82 -48.00 -29.11
N ALA A 72 30.04 -48.55 -29.10
CA ALA A 72 31.05 -48.27 -28.08
C ALA A 72 31.53 -46.82 -28.12
N ALA A 73 31.77 -46.26 -29.31
CA ALA A 73 32.12 -44.86 -29.50
C ALA A 73 30.99 -43.92 -29.02
N GLY A 74 29.73 -44.26 -29.33
CA GLY A 74 28.57 -43.52 -28.85
C GLY A 74 28.37 -43.60 -27.34
N LEU A 75 28.61 -44.77 -26.73
CA LEU A 75 28.61 -44.94 -25.29
C LEU A 75 29.71 -44.09 -24.62
N MET A 76 30.94 -44.12 -25.14
CA MET A 76 32.04 -43.29 -24.63
C MET A 76 31.76 -41.80 -24.77
N LEU A 77 31.24 -41.36 -25.93
CA LEU A 77 30.84 -39.97 -26.15
C LEU A 77 29.74 -39.55 -25.17
N SER A 78 28.76 -40.41 -24.94
CA SER A 78 27.67 -40.12 -24.01
C SER A 78 28.14 -40.06 -22.56
N LEU A 79 29.05 -40.96 -22.15
CA LEU A 79 29.66 -40.93 -20.82
C LEU A 79 30.51 -39.67 -20.62
N ALA A 80 31.29 -39.26 -21.64
CA ALA A 80 32.08 -38.02 -21.62
C ALA A 80 31.18 -36.77 -21.50
N LEU A 81 30.05 -36.75 -22.20
CA LEU A 81 29.08 -35.66 -22.11
C LEU A 81 28.27 -35.68 -20.80
N SER A 82 28.01 -36.87 -20.25
CA SER A 82 27.25 -37.08 -19.01
C SER A 82 28.00 -36.67 -17.74
N GLY A 83 29.32 -36.55 -17.78
CA GLY A 83 30.16 -36.11 -16.64
C GLY A 83 29.97 -34.63 -16.25
N SER A 84 29.15 -33.87 -16.97
CA SER A 84 28.97 -32.42 -16.81
C SER A 84 27.73 -32.02 -16.00
N ALA A 85 27.22 -32.89 -15.12
CA ALA A 85 26.13 -32.53 -14.23
C ALA A 85 26.64 -31.62 -13.10
N LEU A 86 26.81 -30.33 -13.40
CA LEU A 86 27.17 -29.30 -12.43
C LEU A 86 26.17 -29.26 -11.26
N THR A 87 26.69 -29.12 -10.03
CA THR A 87 25.90 -29.00 -8.81
C THR A 87 24.98 -27.78 -8.89
N ARG A 88 23.68 -27.95 -8.59
CA ARG A 88 22.73 -26.84 -8.49
C ARG A 88 22.56 -26.45 -7.02
N PHE A 89 22.79 -25.19 -6.69
CA PHE A 89 22.71 -24.65 -5.33
C PHE A 89 21.38 -23.95 -5.04
N GLY A 90 20.69 -23.43 -6.06
CA GLY A 90 19.36 -22.82 -5.97
C GLY A 90 18.47 -23.19 -7.16
N GLN A 91 17.16 -23.32 -6.91
CA GLN A 91 16.13 -23.64 -7.92
C GLN A 91 15.24 -22.45 -8.29
N THR A 92 15.46 -21.30 -7.67
CA THR A 92 14.65 -20.10 -7.89
C THR A 92 14.86 -19.55 -9.28
N HIS A 93 13.77 -19.19 -9.94
CA HIS A 93 13.76 -18.58 -11.27
C HIS A 93 12.54 -17.68 -11.43
N TRP A 94 12.54 -16.81 -12.44
CA TRP A 94 11.37 -16.01 -12.78
C TRP A 94 10.26 -16.90 -13.33
N GLN A 95 9.03 -16.73 -12.84
CA GLN A 95 7.90 -17.52 -13.36
C GLN A 95 7.78 -17.38 -14.87
N THR A 96 7.54 -18.50 -15.51
CA THR A 96 7.14 -18.57 -16.92
C THR A 96 5.64 -18.24 -17.07
N ALA A 97 5.22 -17.88 -18.28
CA ALA A 97 3.79 -17.68 -18.56
C ALA A 97 2.95 -18.94 -18.26
N ARG A 98 3.52 -20.14 -18.37
CA ARG A 98 2.82 -21.38 -18.05
C ARG A 98 2.59 -21.50 -16.54
N GLU A 99 3.58 -21.19 -15.73
CA GLU A 99 3.47 -21.19 -14.26
C GLU A 99 2.50 -20.11 -13.79
N MET A 100 2.60 -18.88 -14.31
CA MET A 100 1.64 -17.82 -14.01
C MET A 100 0.20 -18.22 -14.34
N LYS A 101 -0.03 -18.94 -15.45
CA LYS A 101 -1.35 -19.47 -15.79
C LYS A 101 -1.81 -20.51 -14.77
N ALA A 102 -0.95 -21.45 -14.39
CA ALA A 102 -1.26 -22.49 -13.41
C ALA A 102 -1.54 -21.90 -12.02
N ASN A 103 -0.83 -20.84 -11.67
CA ASN A 103 -0.94 -20.12 -10.40
C ASN A 103 -2.07 -19.08 -10.39
N GLY A 104 -2.87 -18.98 -11.47
CA GLY A 104 -4.08 -18.16 -11.50
C GLY A 104 -3.88 -16.66 -11.79
N PHE A 105 -2.78 -16.26 -12.43
CA PHE A 105 -2.45 -14.85 -12.72
C PHE A 105 -2.95 -14.30 -14.06
N PHE A 106 -3.68 -15.08 -14.86
CA PHE A 106 -4.29 -14.59 -16.10
C PHE A 106 -5.80 -14.54 -16.01
N GLY A 107 -6.29 -13.96 -14.90
CA GLY A 107 -7.69 -13.57 -14.80
C GLY A 107 -8.09 -12.51 -15.81
N ALA A 108 -9.40 -12.42 -16.09
CA ALA A 108 -9.91 -11.28 -16.84
C ALA A 108 -9.71 -10.02 -15.98
N PRO A 109 -9.36 -8.86 -16.57
CA PRO A 109 -9.34 -7.58 -15.87
C PRO A 109 -10.61 -7.40 -15.01
N GLY A 110 -10.43 -7.00 -13.74
CA GLY A 110 -11.55 -6.84 -12.80
C GLY A 110 -11.91 -8.07 -11.96
N THR A 111 -11.33 -9.25 -12.23
CA THR A 111 -11.52 -10.45 -11.38
C THR A 111 -10.65 -10.47 -10.12
N GLY A 112 -9.80 -9.46 -9.96
CA GLY A 112 -8.87 -9.25 -8.86
C GLY A 112 -7.88 -8.16 -9.24
N PHE A 113 -6.85 -7.93 -8.43
CA PHE A 113 -5.90 -6.86 -8.72
C PHE A 113 -5.11 -7.12 -10.01
N ILE A 114 -5.08 -6.14 -10.89
CA ILE A 114 -4.17 -6.05 -12.02
C ILE A 114 -2.84 -5.52 -11.50
N LEU A 115 -1.82 -6.36 -11.58
CA LEU A 115 -0.50 -6.15 -10.99
C LEU A 115 0.54 -5.71 -12.03
N GLY A 116 0.33 -6.02 -13.30
CA GLY A 116 1.33 -5.81 -14.34
C GLY A 116 0.94 -6.34 -15.72
N LYS A 117 1.91 -6.36 -16.64
CA LYS A 117 1.73 -6.86 -18.00
C LYS A 117 2.98 -7.62 -18.49
N LEU A 118 2.80 -8.69 -19.27
CA LEU A 118 3.92 -9.47 -19.80
C LEU A 118 4.67 -8.84 -20.99
N GLY A 119 4.18 -7.73 -21.51
CA GLY A 119 4.79 -7.02 -22.61
C GLY A 119 4.63 -5.52 -22.42
N THR A 120 5.10 -4.74 -23.38
CA THR A 120 5.01 -3.28 -23.33
C THR A 120 3.55 -2.80 -23.18
N PRO A 121 3.31 -1.60 -22.62
CA PRO A 121 1.96 -1.05 -22.45
C PRO A 121 1.12 -1.09 -23.73
N LYS A 122 1.72 -0.80 -24.89
CA LYS A 122 1.03 -0.80 -26.20
C LYS A 122 0.73 -2.20 -26.75
N SER A 123 1.41 -3.24 -26.27
CA SER A 123 1.28 -4.60 -26.79
C SER A 123 -0.07 -5.25 -26.45
N ARG A 124 -0.41 -6.33 -27.16
CA ARG A 124 -1.56 -7.20 -26.82
C ARG A 124 -1.21 -8.29 -25.80
N ALA A 125 -0.04 -8.21 -25.15
CA ALA A 125 0.38 -9.17 -24.15
C ALA A 125 -0.60 -9.22 -22.98
N LYS A 126 -0.66 -10.36 -22.30
CA LYS A 126 -1.59 -10.60 -21.18
C LYS A 126 -1.27 -9.68 -20.01
N TYR A 127 -2.33 -9.16 -19.38
CA TYR A 127 -2.25 -8.58 -18.04
C TYR A 127 -2.04 -9.68 -17.01
N ILE A 128 -1.35 -9.33 -15.95
CA ILE A 128 -1.13 -10.16 -14.77
C ILE A 128 -2.19 -9.72 -13.76
N CYS A 129 -3.21 -10.55 -13.56
CA CYS A 129 -4.34 -10.29 -12.68
C CYS A 129 -4.47 -11.47 -11.70
N SER A 130 -4.33 -11.19 -10.41
CA SER A 130 -4.41 -12.19 -9.36
C SER A 130 -5.86 -12.60 -9.11
N LYS A 131 -6.22 -13.86 -9.40
CA LYS A 131 -7.49 -14.47 -8.96
C LYS A 131 -7.40 -15.11 -7.58
N VAL A 132 -6.19 -15.39 -7.13
CA VAL A 132 -5.93 -16.25 -5.97
C VAL A 132 -5.67 -15.43 -4.73
N PHE A 133 -4.93 -14.33 -4.84
CA PHE A 133 -4.60 -13.46 -3.71
C PHE A 133 -5.48 -12.21 -3.75
N PRO A 134 -6.31 -12.00 -2.71
CA PRO A 134 -7.23 -10.88 -2.66
C PRO A 134 -6.57 -9.58 -2.18
N HIS A 135 -5.38 -9.68 -1.59
CA HIS A 135 -4.65 -8.55 -1.02
C HIS A 135 -3.37 -8.30 -1.82
N ALA A 136 -2.82 -7.10 -1.69
CA ALA A 136 -1.55 -6.72 -2.29
C ALA A 136 -0.86 -5.63 -1.46
N LEU A 137 0.45 -5.78 -1.26
CA LEU A 137 1.32 -4.72 -0.75
C LEU A 137 2.13 -4.15 -1.91
N ILE A 138 2.06 -2.84 -2.11
CA ILE A 138 2.75 -2.14 -3.19
C ILE A 138 3.80 -1.24 -2.55
N VAL A 139 5.06 -1.49 -2.88
CA VAL A 139 6.20 -0.68 -2.44
C VAL A 139 6.67 0.12 -3.65
N ALA A 140 6.34 1.41 -3.64
CA ALA A 140 6.58 2.29 -4.77
C ALA A 140 7.02 3.69 -4.30
N PRO A 141 8.31 4.05 -4.49
CA PRO A 141 8.79 5.39 -4.19
C PRO A 141 8.02 6.48 -4.95
N THR A 142 8.10 7.71 -4.44
CA THR A 142 7.45 8.87 -5.06
C THR A 142 7.88 9.02 -6.53
N GLY A 143 6.91 9.27 -7.42
CA GLY A 143 7.17 9.45 -8.85
C GLY A 143 7.41 8.16 -9.65
N ARG A 144 7.35 6.97 -9.04
CA ARG A 144 7.54 5.69 -9.77
C ARG A 144 6.29 5.18 -10.50
N GLY A 145 5.21 5.96 -10.52
CA GLY A 145 3.98 5.62 -11.23
C GLY A 145 3.06 4.67 -10.46
N LYS A 146 3.01 4.78 -9.13
CA LYS A 146 2.06 4.05 -8.26
C LYS A 146 0.61 4.27 -8.69
N THR A 147 0.20 5.53 -8.82
CA THR A 147 -1.17 5.90 -9.18
C THR A 147 -1.48 5.48 -10.62
N THR A 148 -0.57 5.82 -11.55
CA THR A 148 -0.79 5.66 -12.99
C THR A 148 -0.65 4.22 -13.48
N GLY A 149 0.06 3.36 -12.74
CA GLY A 149 0.33 1.98 -13.12
C GLY A 149 -0.38 0.93 -12.29
N PHE A 150 -0.91 1.27 -11.12
CA PHE A 150 -1.62 0.32 -10.26
C PHE A 150 -2.99 0.86 -9.82
N VAL A 151 -3.07 2.02 -9.16
CA VAL A 151 -4.32 2.52 -8.56
C VAL A 151 -5.41 2.79 -9.60
N ILE A 152 -5.15 3.66 -10.59
CA ILE A 152 -6.10 4.02 -11.65
C ILE A 152 -6.50 2.79 -12.49
N PRO A 153 -5.57 1.95 -12.98
CA PRO A 153 -5.93 0.72 -13.71
C PRO A 153 -6.91 -0.19 -12.96
N ASN A 154 -6.72 -0.37 -11.66
CA ASN A 154 -7.62 -1.20 -10.85
C ASN A 154 -8.97 -0.51 -10.66
N LEU A 155 -9.02 0.79 -10.38
CA LEU A 155 -10.28 1.54 -10.29
C LEU A 155 -11.10 1.52 -11.59
N LEU A 156 -10.44 1.56 -12.74
CA LEU A 156 -11.10 1.53 -14.06
C LEU A 156 -11.63 0.15 -14.45
N THR A 157 -11.22 -0.92 -13.78
CA THR A 157 -11.59 -2.29 -14.20
C THR A 157 -12.25 -3.12 -13.11
N TRP A 158 -12.18 -2.69 -11.84
CA TRP A 158 -12.73 -3.44 -10.72
C TRP A 158 -14.25 -3.61 -10.83
N GLN A 159 -14.69 -4.88 -10.84
CA GLN A 159 -16.09 -5.26 -10.92
C GLN A 159 -16.68 -5.49 -9.53
N GLY A 160 -17.28 -4.46 -8.96
CA GLY A 160 -17.80 -4.42 -7.59
C GLY A 160 -17.57 -3.07 -6.95
N SER A 161 -17.83 -2.95 -5.66
CA SER A 161 -17.65 -1.70 -4.92
C SER A 161 -16.18 -1.35 -4.75
N ALA A 162 -15.87 -0.05 -4.67
CA ALA A 162 -14.51 0.45 -4.47
C ALA A 162 -14.49 1.54 -3.41
N VAL A 163 -13.61 1.43 -2.42
CA VAL A 163 -13.36 2.47 -1.42
C VAL A 163 -11.89 2.84 -1.47
N THR A 164 -11.59 4.09 -1.78
CA THR A 164 -10.23 4.57 -2.04
C THR A 164 -9.90 5.78 -1.19
N LEU A 165 -8.77 5.72 -0.48
CA LEU A 165 -8.10 6.92 0.01
C LEU A 165 -7.39 7.57 -1.18
N ASP A 166 -7.90 8.72 -1.61
CA ASP A 166 -7.43 9.45 -2.78
C ASP A 166 -6.71 10.72 -2.35
N VAL A 167 -5.40 10.59 -2.15
CA VAL A 167 -4.56 11.73 -1.82
C VAL A 167 -4.41 12.59 -3.08
N LYS A 168 -4.87 13.85 -3.01
CA LYS A 168 -4.98 14.86 -4.10
C LYS A 168 -6.25 14.83 -4.94
N GLY A 169 -7.02 13.74 -4.96
CA GLY A 169 -8.25 13.67 -5.76
C GLY A 169 -8.05 13.20 -7.21
N GLU A 170 -6.82 12.83 -7.59
CA GLU A 170 -6.49 12.44 -8.97
C GLU A 170 -7.19 11.13 -9.38
N CYS A 171 -7.46 10.23 -8.42
CA CYS A 171 -8.14 8.98 -8.71
C CYS A 171 -9.61 9.22 -9.03
N PHE A 172 -10.29 10.08 -8.27
CA PHE A 172 -11.67 10.51 -8.51
C PHE A 172 -11.78 11.15 -9.90
N GLU A 173 -10.92 12.12 -10.20
CA GLU A 173 -10.95 12.82 -11.49
C GLU A 173 -10.74 11.89 -12.69
N ALA A 174 -9.85 10.91 -12.55
CA ALA A 174 -9.50 9.98 -13.63
C ALA A 174 -10.50 8.85 -13.83
N THR A 175 -11.29 8.48 -12.81
CA THR A 175 -12.04 7.20 -12.82
C THR A 175 -13.52 7.30 -12.47
N ALA A 176 -13.96 8.36 -11.79
CA ALA A 176 -15.33 8.46 -11.28
C ALA A 176 -16.41 8.38 -12.38
N ARG A 177 -16.19 9.03 -13.53
CA ARG A 177 -17.14 8.97 -14.67
C ARG A 177 -17.27 7.56 -15.23
N HIS A 178 -16.15 6.86 -15.40
CA HIS A 178 -16.18 5.48 -15.88
C HIS A 178 -16.93 4.56 -14.90
N ARG A 179 -16.66 4.69 -13.60
CA ARG A 179 -17.35 3.87 -12.58
C ARG A 179 -18.85 4.15 -12.54
N ALA A 180 -19.25 5.42 -12.62
CA ALA A 180 -20.67 5.78 -12.77
C ALA A 180 -21.30 5.17 -14.02
N ALA A 181 -20.59 5.19 -15.17
CA ALA A 181 -21.05 4.59 -16.42
C ALA A 181 -21.14 3.04 -16.37
N GLN A 182 -20.39 2.38 -15.48
CA GLN A 182 -20.53 0.94 -15.20
C GLN A 182 -21.71 0.61 -14.28
N GLY A 183 -22.42 1.62 -13.76
CA GLY A 183 -23.60 1.45 -12.92
C GLY A 183 -23.36 1.68 -11.43
N ASP A 184 -22.15 2.06 -11.02
CA ASP A 184 -21.88 2.40 -9.62
C ASP A 184 -22.58 3.71 -9.23
N LYS A 185 -23.10 3.77 -8.00
CA LYS A 185 -23.26 5.07 -7.34
C LYS A 185 -21.88 5.57 -6.93
N VAL A 186 -21.54 6.82 -7.23
CA VAL A 186 -20.22 7.39 -6.95
C VAL A 186 -20.33 8.49 -5.91
N TYR A 187 -19.57 8.35 -4.83
CA TYR A 187 -19.52 9.26 -3.69
C TYR A 187 -18.11 9.83 -3.55
N ARG A 188 -18.04 11.15 -3.42
CA ARG A 188 -16.81 11.88 -3.09
C ARG A 188 -16.94 12.45 -1.68
N PHE A 189 -16.23 11.87 -0.72
CA PHE A 189 -16.12 12.39 0.65
C PHE A 189 -14.83 13.19 0.76
N ALA A 190 -14.95 14.51 0.82
CA ALA A 190 -13.84 15.47 0.78
C ALA A 190 -14.05 16.58 1.83
N PRO A 191 -13.94 16.27 3.13
CA PRO A 191 -14.30 17.19 4.22
C PRO A 191 -13.43 18.46 4.28
N THR A 192 -12.35 18.52 3.51
CA THR A 192 -11.42 19.67 3.42
C THR A 192 -11.43 20.33 2.03
N ASP A 193 -12.46 20.09 1.22
CA ASP A 193 -12.69 20.84 -0.02
C ASP A 193 -13.23 22.24 0.30
N TRP A 194 -12.31 23.17 0.59
CA TRP A 194 -12.64 24.53 1.01
C TRP A 194 -13.23 25.40 -0.09
N GLU A 195 -12.77 25.19 -1.33
CA GLU A 195 -13.15 26.00 -2.49
C GLU A 195 -14.52 25.62 -3.02
N GLY A 196 -14.71 24.32 -3.33
CA GLY A 196 -15.94 23.84 -3.93
C GLY A 196 -17.00 23.48 -2.89
N ARG A 197 -16.59 23.10 -1.67
CA ARG A 197 -17.46 22.44 -0.66
C ARG A 197 -18.29 21.29 -1.24
N ARG A 198 -17.76 20.61 -2.25
CA ARG A 198 -18.43 19.52 -2.98
C ARG A 198 -18.12 18.18 -2.34
N THR A 199 -18.55 18.02 -1.10
CA THR A 199 -18.39 16.79 -0.32
C THR A 199 -19.73 16.11 -0.07
N HIS A 200 -19.80 14.82 -0.34
CA HIS A 200 -20.81 13.96 0.26
C HIS A 200 -20.56 13.86 1.77
N ARG A 201 -21.52 13.36 2.51
CA ARG A 201 -21.49 13.30 3.97
C ARG A 201 -21.40 11.85 4.43
N TYR A 202 -20.71 11.66 5.54
CA TYR A 202 -20.49 10.36 6.15
C TYR A 202 -20.49 10.47 7.67
N ASN A 203 -21.48 9.87 8.30
CA ASN A 203 -21.59 9.79 9.75
C ASN A 203 -21.24 8.36 10.25
N PRO A 204 -20.11 8.21 10.96
CA PRO A 204 -19.62 6.92 11.45
C PRO A 204 -20.43 6.34 12.63
N LEU A 205 -21.32 7.12 13.23
CA LEU A 205 -22.09 6.69 14.40
C LEU A 205 -23.47 6.13 14.06
N LEU A 206 -23.97 6.31 12.82
CA LEU A 206 -25.32 5.88 12.44
C LEU A 206 -25.53 4.38 12.58
N ARG A 207 -24.56 3.57 12.13
CA ARG A 207 -24.62 2.10 12.27
C ARG A 207 -24.81 1.68 13.73
N ILE A 208 -24.10 2.34 14.64
CA ILE A 208 -24.15 2.04 16.08
C ILE A 208 -25.45 2.55 16.68
N PHE A 209 -25.87 3.77 16.34
CA PHE A 209 -27.11 4.38 16.81
C PHE A 209 -28.35 3.53 16.47
N GLU A 210 -28.36 2.89 15.30
CA GLU A 210 -29.48 2.03 14.85
C GLU A 210 -29.54 0.66 15.55
N LEU A 211 -28.54 0.30 16.37
CA LEU A 211 -28.59 -0.91 17.17
C LEU A 211 -29.68 -0.83 18.24
N LYS A 212 -30.46 -1.91 18.38
CA LYS A 212 -31.58 -1.97 19.32
C LYS A 212 -31.15 -2.18 20.78
N ASP A 213 -30.00 -2.82 21.00
CA ASP A 213 -29.49 -3.15 22.33
C ASP A 213 -28.55 -2.05 22.83
N PRO A 214 -28.92 -1.32 23.90
CA PRO A 214 -28.07 -0.28 24.49
C PRO A 214 -26.71 -0.78 25.01
N ALA A 215 -26.62 -2.04 25.45
CA ALA A 215 -25.35 -2.63 25.88
C ALA A 215 -24.42 -2.85 24.68
N ARG A 216 -24.98 -3.28 23.55
CA ARG A 216 -24.22 -3.40 22.30
C ARG A 216 -23.79 -2.04 21.77
N GLN A 217 -24.65 -1.02 21.84
CA GLN A 217 -24.27 0.36 21.48
C GLN A 217 -23.05 0.85 22.27
N GLN A 218 -23.02 0.60 23.59
CA GLN A 218 -21.90 0.96 24.43
C GLN A 218 -20.61 0.24 24.01
N MET A 219 -20.68 -1.07 23.77
CA MET A 219 -19.51 -1.87 23.38
C MET A 219 -18.94 -1.43 22.02
N GLU A 220 -19.80 -1.16 21.05
CA GLU A 220 -19.41 -0.68 19.72
C GLU A 220 -18.83 0.74 19.77
N LEU A 221 -19.40 1.64 20.60
CA LEU A 221 -18.81 2.97 20.84
C LEU A 221 -17.42 2.85 21.48
N GLN A 222 -17.24 1.91 22.40
CA GLN A 222 -15.95 1.69 23.06
C GLN A 222 -14.91 1.11 22.10
N LEU A 223 -15.29 0.15 21.26
CA LEU A 223 -14.43 -0.41 20.22
C LEU A 223 -14.03 0.68 19.21
N LEU A 224 -15.00 1.45 18.72
CA LEU A 224 -14.77 2.58 17.83
C LEU A 224 -13.80 3.58 18.46
N ALA A 225 -14.02 3.98 19.72
CA ALA A 225 -13.14 4.91 20.42
C ALA A 225 -11.71 4.38 20.55
N THR A 226 -11.54 3.08 20.84
CA THR A 226 -10.21 2.45 20.98
C THR A 226 -9.45 2.40 19.65
N LEU A 227 -10.14 2.14 18.54
CA LEU A 227 -9.55 2.12 17.21
C LEU A 227 -9.28 3.54 16.65
N PHE A 228 -10.13 4.50 17.03
CA PHE A 228 -10.09 5.89 16.58
C PHE A 228 -9.06 6.74 17.34
N LEU A 229 -9.05 6.65 18.67
CA LEU A 229 -8.21 7.43 19.58
C LEU A 229 -6.88 6.70 19.77
N GLN A 230 -5.81 7.26 19.24
CA GLN A 230 -4.47 6.70 19.37
C GLN A 230 -3.57 7.73 20.06
N SER A 231 -2.68 7.25 20.92
CA SER A 231 -1.64 8.05 21.58
C SER A 231 -0.30 7.35 21.38
N ASP A 232 0.71 8.09 20.92
CA ASP A 232 2.06 7.56 20.71
C ASP A 232 2.86 7.41 22.02
N ASN A 233 2.31 7.89 23.14
CA ASN A 233 2.99 7.88 24.43
C ASN A 233 2.34 6.88 25.40
N ASP A 234 3.06 5.81 25.72
CA ASP A 234 2.61 4.74 26.62
C ASP A 234 2.35 5.25 28.05
N ARG A 235 3.03 6.31 28.50
CA ARG A 235 2.88 6.88 29.85
C ARG A 235 1.52 7.52 30.08
N VAL A 236 0.82 7.93 29.02
CA VAL A 236 -0.51 8.58 29.10
C VAL A 236 -1.66 7.64 28.70
N GLN A 237 -1.39 6.38 28.34
CA GLN A 237 -2.44 5.42 28.00
C GLN A 237 -3.43 5.19 29.16
N GLY A 238 -2.96 5.20 30.42
CA GLY A 238 -3.82 5.08 31.59
C GLY A 238 -4.85 6.22 31.70
N LEU A 239 -4.48 7.43 31.26
CA LEU A 239 -5.38 8.58 31.22
C LEU A 239 -6.29 8.56 29.99
N LEU A 240 -5.84 7.99 28.87
CA LEU A 240 -6.65 7.82 27.67
C LEU A 240 -7.90 6.98 27.93
N LYS A 241 -7.82 6.00 28.84
CA LYS A 241 -9.00 5.24 29.29
C LYS A 241 -10.11 6.14 29.85
N GLY A 242 -9.75 7.18 30.61
CA GLY A 242 -10.70 8.19 31.10
C GLY A 242 -11.34 9.01 29.98
N GLY A 243 -10.55 9.36 28.96
CA GLY A 243 -11.05 10.01 27.74
C GLY A 243 -11.99 9.12 26.92
N ILE A 244 -11.68 7.82 26.79
CA ILE A 244 -12.54 6.83 26.15
C ILE A 244 -13.86 6.66 26.91
N ASP A 245 -13.81 6.54 28.24
CA ASP A 245 -15.01 6.46 29.08
C ASP A 245 -15.91 7.71 28.86
N LEU A 246 -15.31 8.91 28.83
CA LEU A 246 -16.02 10.16 28.52
C LEU A 246 -16.64 10.15 27.12
N PHE A 247 -15.89 9.70 26.09
CA PHE A 247 -16.40 9.58 24.73
C PHE A 247 -17.61 8.64 24.66
N VAL A 248 -17.55 7.48 25.32
CA VAL A 248 -18.65 6.51 25.33
C VAL A 248 -19.88 7.08 26.03
N ALA A 249 -19.71 7.70 27.20
CA ALA A 249 -20.83 8.30 27.93
C ALA A 249 -21.46 9.47 27.14
N ALA A 250 -20.64 10.31 26.52
CA ALA A 250 -21.09 11.38 25.64
C ALA A 250 -21.80 10.86 24.40
N GLY A 251 -21.32 9.78 23.79
CA GLY A 251 -21.97 9.12 22.65
C GLY A 251 -23.35 8.56 22.98
N LEU A 252 -23.48 7.88 24.13
CA LEU A 252 -24.78 7.37 24.59
C LEU A 252 -25.77 8.51 24.89
N LEU A 253 -25.30 9.62 25.46
CA LEU A 253 -26.12 10.82 25.67
C LEU A 253 -26.52 11.46 24.33
N ALA A 254 -25.60 11.56 23.37
CA ALA A 254 -25.88 12.05 22.02
C ALA A 254 -26.95 11.20 21.31
N PHE A 255 -26.94 9.87 21.50
CA PHE A 255 -27.96 8.95 20.99
C PHE A 255 -29.32 9.21 21.64
N GLN A 256 -29.38 9.38 22.97
CA GLN A 256 -30.60 9.73 23.68
C GLN A 256 -31.19 11.06 23.18
N ARG A 257 -30.33 12.05 22.93
CA ARG A 257 -30.69 13.35 22.34
C ARG A 257 -31.11 13.25 20.86
N LYS A 258 -31.06 12.07 20.25
CA LYS A 258 -31.30 11.83 18.81
C LYS A 258 -30.39 12.66 17.90
N ARG A 259 -29.16 12.91 18.36
CA ARG A 259 -28.10 13.61 17.63
C ARG A 259 -26.83 12.74 17.60
N PRO A 260 -26.86 11.58 16.91
CA PRO A 260 -25.74 10.64 16.89
C PRO A 260 -24.60 11.16 16.00
N THR A 261 -23.93 12.25 16.38
CA THR A 261 -22.83 12.85 15.62
C THR A 261 -21.61 13.06 16.50
N LEU A 262 -20.43 12.99 15.90
CA LEU A 262 -19.18 13.24 16.62
C LEU A 262 -19.06 14.69 17.07
N GLY A 263 -19.66 15.64 16.35
CA GLY A 263 -19.77 17.02 16.83
C GLY A 263 -20.62 17.17 18.09
N GLU A 264 -21.69 16.37 18.25
CA GLU A 264 -22.44 16.36 19.52
C GLU A 264 -21.60 15.76 20.65
N ILE A 265 -20.87 14.67 20.38
CA ILE A 265 -19.93 14.10 21.35
C ILE A 265 -18.87 15.13 21.75
N TYR A 266 -18.31 15.86 20.79
CA TYR A 266 -17.36 16.95 21.03
C TYR A 266 -17.97 18.03 21.94
N ARG A 267 -19.16 18.54 21.62
CA ARG A 267 -19.84 19.57 22.44
C ARG A 267 -20.15 19.11 23.85
N ILE A 268 -20.53 17.84 24.02
CA ILE A 268 -20.69 17.24 25.33
C ILE A 268 -19.32 17.21 25.99
N ALA A 269 -18.33 16.49 25.47
CA ALA A 269 -17.02 16.35 26.12
C ALA A 269 -16.31 17.68 26.45
N ALA A 270 -16.40 18.69 25.58
CA ALA A 270 -15.68 19.96 25.69
C ALA A 270 -16.31 21.01 26.63
N SER A 271 -17.29 20.66 27.47
CA SER A 271 -17.99 21.65 28.33
C SER A 271 -17.04 22.56 29.11
N GLY A 272 -17.32 23.88 29.04
CA GLY A 272 -16.57 24.92 29.73
C GLY A 272 -16.89 25.01 31.23
N GLY A 273 -16.02 25.71 31.96
CA GLY A 273 -16.23 25.98 33.39
C GLY A 273 -15.93 24.78 34.31
N ASN A 274 -16.81 24.54 35.29
CA ASN A 274 -16.66 23.49 36.30
C ASN A 274 -17.15 22.13 35.77
N LYS A 275 -16.23 21.33 35.24
CA LYS A 275 -16.52 20.05 34.57
C LYS A 275 -17.22 19.04 35.48
N GLN A 276 -16.89 19.02 36.77
CA GLN A 276 -17.59 18.14 37.74
C GLN A 276 -19.09 18.43 37.79
N LYS A 277 -19.48 19.72 37.86
CA LYS A 277 -20.90 20.12 37.88
C LYS A 277 -21.60 19.76 36.57
N GLU A 278 -20.95 19.99 35.44
CA GLU A 278 -21.46 19.64 34.11
C GLU A 278 -21.68 18.13 33.95
N TYR A 279 -20.69 17.31 34.31
CA TYR A 279 -20.81 15.85 34.25
C TYR A 279 -21.81 15.30 35.27
N PHE A 280 -21.94 15.94 36.44
CA PHE A 280 -23.00 15.61 37.39
C PHE A 280 -24.39 15.85 36.79
N ALA A 281 -24.60 17.02 36.17
CA ALA A 281 -25.87 17.35 35.51
C ALA A 281 -26.20 16.35 34.37
N ARG A 282 -25.21 15.96 33.57
CA ARG A 282 -25.39 14.96 32.50
C ARG A 282 -25.66 13.56 33.01
N GLY A 283 -25.10 13.19 34.16
CA GLY A 283 -25.44 11.95 34.85
C GLY A 283 -26.90 11.91 35.32
N HIS A 284 -27.50 13.07 35.58
CA HIS A 284 -28.94 13.18 35.86
C HIS A 284 -29.79 13.20 34.57
N GLU A 285 -29.28 13.79 33.49
CA GLU A 285 -29.95 13.84 32.19
C GLU A 285 -30.02 12.47 31.49
N VAL A 286 -28.95 11.66 31.60
CA VAL A 286 -28.84 10.41 30.85
C VAL A 286 -29.65 9.28 31.49
N ASP A 287 -30.44 8.59 30.66
CA ASP A 287 -31.25 7.44 31.06
C ASP A 287 -30.45 6.13 31.01
N ASN A 288 -29.47 6.04 30.10
CA ASN A 288 -28.63 4.85 29.97
C ASN A 288 -27.83 4.61 31.26
N ARG A 289 -28.08 3.46 31.90
CA ARG A 289 -27.47 3.09 33.19
C ARG A 289 -25.94 3.11 33.16
N ALA A 290 -25.32 2.66 32.08
CA ALA A 290 -23.86 2.63 31.98
C ALA A 290 -23.27 4.03 31.81
N ALA A 291 -23.85 4.84 30.92
CA ALA A 291 -23.47 6.25 30.76
C ALA A 291 -23.64 7.03 32.07
N LYS A 292 -24.73 6.79 32.81
CA LYS A 292 -24.98 7.38 34.12
C LYS A 292 -23.87 7.07 35.12
N LEU A 293 -23.48 5.79 35.24
CA LEU A 293 -22.38 5.38 36.11
C LEU A 293 -21.05 6.03 35.72
N ILE A 294 -20.78 6.18 34.42
CA ILE A 294 -19.56 6.84 33.94
C ILE A 294 -19.59 8.33 34.30
N PHE A 295 -20.67 9.06 33.97
CA PHE A 295 -20.80 10.48 34.31
C PHE A 295 -20.75 10.74 35.81
N THR A 296 -21.38 9.90 36.65
CA THR A 296 -21.27 10.01 38.11
C THR A 296 -19.83 9.80 38.59
N ARG A 297 -19.10 8.82 38.04
CA ARG A 297 -17.68 8.60 38.37
C ARG A 297 -16.82 9.79 37.95
N LEU A 298 -17.05 10.33 36.76
CA LEU A 298 -16.36 11.52 36.25
C LEU A 298 -16.68 12.74 37.12
N ALA A 299 -17.93 12.95 37.53
CA ALA A 299 -18.31 14.04 38.44
C ALA A 299 -17.57 13.98 39.79
N SER A 300 -17.29 12.77 40.29
CA SER A 300 -16.49 12.55 41.51
C SER A 300 -14.97 12.69 41.30
N THR A 301 -14.50 12.89 40.07
CA THR A 301 -13.07 13.08 39.76
C THR A 301 -12.70 14.56 39.79
N ASN A 302 -11.50 14.91 40.26
CA ASN A 302 -11.07 16.30 40.34
C ASN A 302 -11.03 17.00 38.95
N ASN A 303 -11.27 18.32 38.91
CA ASN A 303 -11.35 19.08 37.67
C ASN A 303 -10.05 19.06 36.84
N ASP A 304 -8.89 18.96 37.48
CA ASP A 304 -7.59 18.91 36.79
C ASP A 304 -7.43 17.60 36.01
N THR A 305 -7.79 16.46 36.61
CA THR A 305 -7.76 15.14 35.95
C THR A 305 -8.81 15.06 34.85
N LEU A 306 -10.00 15.62 35.08
CA LEU A 306 -11.01 15.75 34.03
C LEU A 306 -10.53 16.59 32.87
N THR A 307 -9.77 17.66 33.14
CA THR A 307 -9.14 18.48 32.11
C THR A 307 -8.11 17.65 31.35
N SER A 308 -7.30 16.83 32.02
CA SER A 308 -6.38 15.89 31.35
C SER A 308 -7.10 14.86 30.47
N TYR A 309 -8.24 14.30 30.91
CA TYR A 309 -9.04 13.37 30.10
C TYR A 309 -9.60 14.04 28.85
N VAL A 310 -10.16 15.25 28.99
CA VAL A 310 -10.66 16.03 27.85
C VAL A 310 -9.51 16.38 26.90
N SER A 311 -8.40 16.89 27.41
CA SER A 311 -7.22 17.24 26.60
C SER A 311 -6.71 16.04 25.81
N LEU A 312 -6.60 14.87 26.44
CA LEU A 312 -6.19 13.65 25.74
C LEU A 312 -7.22 13.19 24.71
N LEU A 313 -8.51 13.29 25.00
CA LEU A 313 -9.56 12.96 24.03
C LEU A 313 -9.48 13.87 22.79
N MET A 314 -9.20 15.17 22.98
CA MET A 314 -9.02 16.11 21.88
C MET A 314 -7.76 15.79 21.08
N THR A 315 -6.60 15.72 21.75
CA THR A 315 -5.31 15.52 21.07
C THR A 315 -5.17 14.14 20.42
N SER A 316 -5.90 13.12 20.90
CA SER A 316 -5.91 11.77 20.30
C SER A 316 -6.86 11.61 19.11
N GLY A 317 -7.74 12.58 18.86
CA GLY A 317 -8.46 12.63 17.58
C GLY A 317 -9.73 13.47 17.51
N LEU A 318 -10.38 13.81 18.65
CA LEU A 318 -11.69 14.49 18.62
C LEU A 318 -11.61 15.99 18.29
N ASP A 319 -10.42 16.58 18.28
CA ASP A 319 -10.21 18.01 18.02
C ASP A 319 -10.70 18.48 16.63
N GLN A 320 -10.75 17.58 15.66
CA GLN A 320 -11.17 17.90 14.29
C GLN A 320 -12.62 18.44 14.22
N TRP A 321 -13.48 18.02 15.15
CA TRP A 321 -14.88 18.46 15.20
C TRP A 321 -15.07 19.87 15.77
N GLN A 322 -13.98 20.55 16.16
CA GLN A 322 -13.99 22.00 16.33
C GLN A 322 -14.26 22.74 15.02
N ASN A 323 -13.87 22.16 13.88
CA ASN A 323 -14.09 22.76 12.58
C ASN A 323 -15.54 22.49 12.09
N PRO A 324 -16.35 23.54 11.87
CA PRO A 324 -17.74 23.38 11.44
C PRO A 324 -17.92 22.61 10.13
N ALA A 325 -16.94 22.67 9.21
CA ALA A 325 -17.03 21.95 7.94
C ALA A 325 -16.87 20.43 8.13
N ILE A 326 -16.00 20.01 9.05
CA ILE A 326 -15.81 18.58 9.38
C ILE A 326 -17.04 18.06 10.12
N ASP A 327 -17.57 18.85 11.05
CA ASP A 327 -18.81 18.51 11.75
C ASP A 327 -19.99 18.36 10.77
N GLU A 328 -20.21 19.32 9.87
CA GLU A 328 -21.26 19.23 8.84
C GLU A 328 -21.07 18.02 7.91
N ALA A 329 -19.83 17.79 7.46
CA ALA A 329 -19.49 16.67 6.58
C ALA A 329 -19.69 15.30 7.25
N THR A 330 -19.77 15.27 8.59
CA THR A 330 -19.94 14.03 9.39
C THR A 330 -21.25 13.96 10.17
N ALA A 331 -22.18 14.89 9.94
CA ALA A 331 -23.45 14.94 10.65
C ALA A 331 -24.46 13.87 10.18
N VAL A 332 -24.43 13.51 8.89
CA VAL A 332 -25.32 12.51 8.26
C VAL A 332 -24.54 11.66 7.26
N SER A 333 -25.15 10.60 6.72
CA SER A 333 -24.54 9.74 5.71
C SER A 333 -25.32 9.73 4.41
N ASP A 334 -24.64 9.93 3.28
CA ASP A 334 -25.22 9.79 1.94
C ASP A 334 -25.07 8.36 1.37
N PHE A 335 -24.29 7.51 2.04
CA PHE A 335 -24.08 6.10 1.72
C PHE A 335 -23.98 5.25 3.00
N ASP A 336 -24.18 3.94 2.87
CA ASP A 336 -24.16 2.99 3.98
C ASP A 336 -23.32 1.76 3.62
N PHE A 337 -22.21 1.57 4.33
CA PHE A 337 -21.29 0.45 4.13
C PHE A 337 -21.94 -0.93 4.32
N ARG A 338 -23.03 -1.05 5.09
CA ARG A 338 -23.76 -2.32 5.22
C ARG A 338 -24.37 -2.81 3.91
N THR A 339 -24.54 -1.91 2.93
CA THR A 339 -25.09 -2.24 1.62
C THR A 339 -24.04 -2.43 0.53
N ILE A 340 -22.75 -2.26 0.85
CA ILE A 340 -21.66 -2.21 -0.12
C ILE A 340 -21.46 -3.49 -0.92
N ARG A 341 -21.85 -4.64 -0.37
CA ARG A 341 -21.80 -5.94 -1.07
C ARG A 341 -23.08 -6.26 -1.85
N LYS A 342 -24.18 -5.53 -1.61
CA LYS A 342 -25.50 -5.76 -2.23
C LYS A 342 -25.63 -5.04 -3.56
N LYS A 343 -25.21 -3.77 -3.60
CA LYS A 343 -25.23 -2.92 -4.79
C LYS A 343 -23.88 -2.21 -4.90
N PRO A 344 -23.23 -2.25 -6.07
CA PRO A 344 -21.93 -1.65 -6.23
C PRO A 344 -22.01 -0.13 -6.07
N PHE A 345 -21.16 0.42 -5.21
CA PHE A 345 -20.92 1.84 -5.13
C PHE A 345 -19.47 2.14 -4.83
N SER A 346 -19.04 3.34 -5.20
CA SER A 346 -17.67 3.79 -5.08
C SER A 346 -17.56 4.99 -4.16
N VAL A 347 -16.65 4.93 -3.19
CA VAL A 347 -16.38 6.04 -2.29
C VAL A 347 -14.92 6.46 -2.42
N TYR A 348 -14.72 7.73 -2.77
CA TYR A 348 -13.42 8.37 -2.82
C TYR A 348 -13.30 9.27 -1.58
N LEU A 349 -12.45 8.89 -0.63
CA LEU A 349 -12.04 9.73 0.48
C LEU A 349 -10.91 10.63 -0.01
N VAL A 350 -11.26 11.83 -0.44
CA VAL A 350 -10.33 12.79 -1.03
C VAL A 350 -9.75 13.69 0.06
N VAL A 351 -8.43 13.63 0.22
CA VAL A 351 -7.71 14.43 1.21
C VAL A 351 -6.51 15.10 0.54
N GLN A 352 -6.31 16.38 0.84
CA GLN A 352 -5.13 17.09 0.35
C GLN A 352 -3.86 16.56 1.07
N PRO A 353 -2.69 16.47 0.40
CA PRO A 353 -1.47 15.91 0.99
C PRO A 353 -1.10 16.46 2.38
N LEU A 354 -1.24 17.77 2.58
CA LEU A 354 -0.93 18.43 3.86
C LEU A 354 -1.96 18.10 4.97
N MET A 355 -3.17 17.70 4.59
CA MET A 355 -4.26 17.38 5.50
C MET A 355 -4.30 15.90 5.90
N VAL A 356 -3.50 15.02 5.29
CA VAL A 356 -3.52 13.57 5.59
C VAL A 356 -3.21 13.29 7.06
N LYS A 357 -2.12 13.88 7.61
CA LYS A 357 -1.75 13.72 9.03
C LYS A 357 -2.78 14.36 9.96
N PRO A 358 -3.17 15.65 9.80
CA PRO A 358 -4.22 16.26 10.62
C PRO A 358 -5.54 15.50 10.61
N LEU A 359 -5.93 14.89 9.48
CA LEU A 359 -7.16 14.10 9.33
C LEU A 359 -7.01 12.61 9.64
N ALA A 360 -5.83 12.13 10.04
CA ALA A 360 -5.59 10.71 10.27
C ALA A 360 -6.65 10.06 11.20
N PRO A 361 -7.08 10.68 12.32
CA PRO A 361 -8.21 10.17 13.12
C PRO A 361 -9.50 9.90 12.34
N LEU A 362 -9.98 10.84 11.52
CA LEU A 362 -11.17 10.67 10.67
C LEU A 362 -10.95 9.61 9.59
N ILE A 363 -9.77 9.55 8.99
CA ILE A 363 -9.43 8.53 7.98
C ILE A 363 -9.45 7.13 8.62
N ARG A 364 -8.83 6.98 9.80
CA ARG A 364 -8.88 5.73 10.59
C ARG A 364 -10.31 5.35 10.89
N LEU A 365 -11.11 6.29 11.38
CA LEU A 365 -12.50 6.05 11.72
C LEU A 365 -13.34 5.60 10.52
N PHE A 366 -13.13 6.21 9.36
CA PHE A 366 -13.79 5.85 8.11
C PHE A 366 -13.48 4.40 7.69
N PHE A 367 -12.21 4.00 7.70
CA PHE A 367 -11.84 2.62 7.34
C PHE A 367 -12.18 1.61 8.43
N SER A 368 -12.12 1.99 9.71
CA SER A 368 -12.60 1.15 10.81
C SER A 368 -14.07 0.80 10.65
N ASP A 369 -14.94 1.79 10.39
CA ASP A 369 -16.36 1.52 10.20
C ASP A 369 -16.63 0.69 8.93
N LEU A 370 -15.93 0.96 7.83
CA LEU A 370 -16.02 0.13 6.62
C LEU A 370 -15.71 -1.35 6.93
N LEU A 371 -14.58 -1.60 7.58
CA LEU A 371 -14.13 -2.96 7.88
C LEU A 371 -15.06 -3.64 8.89
N SER A 372 -15.47 -2.92 9.94
CA SER A 372 -16.45 -3.42 10.92
C SER A 372 -17.80 -3.74 10.26
N ALA A 373 -18.31 -2.88 9.38
CA ALA A 373 -19.56 -3.12 8.65
C ALA A 373 -19.47 -4.35 7.73
N MET A 374 -18.30 -4.59 7.12
CA MET A 374 -18.07 -5.77 6.29
C MET A 374 -17.95 -7.06 7.10
N GLN A 375 -17.36 -7.00 8.30
CA GLN A 375 -17.10 -8.14 9.18
C GLN A 375 -18.25 -8.44 10.15
N GLU A 376 -19.29 -7.58 10.22
CA GLU A 376 -20.45 -7.79 11.10
C GLU A 376 -21.18 -9.11 10.80
N ARG A 377 -21.18 -9.55 9.53
CA ARG A 377 -21.77 -10.82 9.10
C ARG A 377 -21.10 -11.37 7.85
N ASP A 378 -21.14 -12.69 7.72
CA ASP A 378 -20.71 -13.37 6.50
C ASP A 378 -21.55 -12.91 5.29
N PRO A 379 -20.94 -12.84 4.08
CA PRO A 379 -21.65 -12.47 2.86
C PRO A 379 -22.80 -13.44 2.54
N GLY A 380 -24.02 -12.92 2.48
CA GLY A 380 -25.20 -13.69 2.07
C GLY A 380 -25.32 -13.90 0.55
N PRO A 381 -26.30 -14.70 0.09
CA PRO A 381 -26.58 -14.85 -1.36
C PRO A 381 -27.00 -13.55 -2.05
N ASP A 382 -27.56 -12.59 -1.30
CA ASP A 382 -27.94 -11.25 -1.76
C ASP A 382 -26.77 -10.24 -1.79
N GLU A 383 -25.56 -10.70 -1.44
CA GLU A 383 -24.33 -9.90 -1.37
C GLU A 383 -23.25 -10.41 -2.35
N PRO A 384 -23.50 -10.36 -3.68
CA PRO A 384 -22.61 -10.96 -4.66
C PRO A 384 -21.33 -10.15 -4.90
N TRP A 385 -21.31 -8.85 -4.58
CA TRP A 385 -20.28 -7.93 -5.04
C TRP A 385 -19.05 -7.92 -4.13
N PRO A 386 -17.82 -8.05 -4.68
CA PRO A 386 -16.60 -7.87 -3.92
C PRO A 386 -16.32 -6.38 -3.69
N VAL A 387 -15.54 -6.09 -2.65
CA VAL A 387 -15.19 -4.71 -2.26
C VAL A 387 -13.68 -4.52 -2.38
N MET A 388 -13.25 -3.60 -3.23
CA MET A 388 -11.86 -3.16 -3.28
C MET A 388 -11.63 -2.03 -2.27
N ILE A 389 -10.60 -2.16 -1.46
CA ILE A 389 -10.13 -1.16 -0.51
C ILE A 389 -8.72 -0.76 -0.95
N MET A 390 -8.56 0.49 -1.34
CA MET A 390 -7.29 1.05 -1.82
C MET A 390 -6.80 2.10 -0.83
N LEU A 391 -5.71 1.77 -0.13
CA LEU A 391 -5.06 2.66 0.82
C LEU A 391 -3.80 3.25 0.16
N ASP A 392 -3.97 4.34 -0.58
CA ASP A 392 -2.83 5.08 -1.12
C ASP A 392 -2.13 5.87 -0.01
N GLU A 393 -0.79 5.93 -0.07
CA GLU A 393 0.05 6.59 0.93
C GLU A 393 -0.20 6.13 2.38
N PHE A 394 -0.34 4.81 2.58
CA PHE A 394 -0.65 4.20 3.87
C PHE A 394 0.27 4.64 5.01
N ASN A 395 1.56 4.84 4.74
CA ASN A 395 2.53 5.27 5.74
C ASN A 395 2.28 6.70 6.29
N ARG A 396 1.45 7.52 5.64
CA ARG A 396 1.11 8.86 6.17
C ARG A 396 -0.03 8.84 7.18
N LEU A 397 -0.75 7.73 7.30
CA LEU A 397 -1.91 7.58 8.19
C LEU A 397 -1.52 7.25 9.63
N GLY A 398 -0.26 6.91 9.87
CA GLY A 398 0.18 6.34 11.14
C GLY A 398 -0.40 4.94 11.35
N LYS A 399 -0.46 4.50 12.61
CA LYS A 399 -0.96 3.17 12.95
C LYS A 399 -2.44 3.03 12.63
N MET A 400 -2.77 2.04 11.81
CA MET A 400 -4.12 1.52 11.56
C MET A 400 -4.24 0.07 12.04
N PRO A 401 -4.51 -0.18 13.34
CA PRO A 401 -4.60 -1.54 13.89
C PRO A 401 -5.64 -2.42 13.19
N ILE A 402 -6.82 -1.87 12.93
CA ILE A 402 -7.94 -2.59 12.30
C ILE A 402 -7.56 -3.15 10.92
N VAL A 403 -6.69 -2.48 10.17
CA VAL A 403 -6.26 -2.94 8.84
C VAL A 403 -5.33 -4.15 8.98
N VAL A 404 -4.43 -4.11 9.96
CA VAL A 404 -3.49 -5.20 10.26
C VAL A 404 -4.23 -6.42 10.81
N GLU A 405 -5.25 -6.22 11.64
CA GLU A 405 -6.07 -7.31 12.18
C GLU A 405 -7.01 -7.89 11.11
N SER A 406 -7.59 -7.03 10.26
CA SER A 406 -8.60 -7.46 9.30
C SER A 406 -8.02 -8.17 8.08
N ILE A 407 -6.78 -7.89 7.66
CA ILE A 407 -6.20 -8.48 6.44
C ILE A 407 -6.18 -10.02 6.46
N GLU A 408 -6.19 -10.65 7.63
CA GLU A 408 -6.23 -12.11 7.78
C GLU A 408 -7.58 -12.72 7.43
N THR A 409 -8.67 -12.01 7.73
CA THR A 409 -10.05 -12.52 7.62
C THR A 409 -10.83 -11.87 6.48
N LEU A 410 -10.43 -10.68 6.03
CA LEU A 410 -11.17 -9.85 5.08
C LEU A 410 -11.51 -10.57 3.76
N ARG A 411 -10.70 -11.56 3.36
CA ARG A 411 -10.97 -12.43 2.22
C ARG A 411 -12.33 -13.13 2.30
N THR A 412 -12.70 -13.71 3.45
CA THR A 412 -13.98 -14.44 3.60
C THR A 412 -15.16 -13.49 3.44
N TYR A 413 -14.97 -12.22 3.80
CA TYR A 413 -15.92 -11.13 3.66
C TYR A 413 -15.93 -10.48 2.27
N ARG A 414 -15.28 -11.09 1.26
CA ARG A 414 -15.14 -10.61 -0.13
C ARG A 414 -14.40 -9.27 -0.28
N GLY A 415 -13.64 -8.88 0.74
CA GLY A 415 -12.80 -7.69 0.69
C GLY A 415 -11.45 -7.97 0.05
N HIS A 416 -11.01 -7.00 -0.75
CA HIS A 416 -9.72 -7.00 -1.43
C HIS A 416 -8.97 -5.74 -1.01
N LEU A 417 -7.76 -5.89 -0.50
CA LEU A 417 -7.05 -4.80 0.17
C LEU A 417 -5.73 -4.55 -0.54
N ALA A 418 -5.56 -3.34 -1.05
CA ALA A 418 -4.29 -2.87 -1.57
C ALA A 418 -3.72 -1.83 -0.60
N VAL A 419 -2.56 -2.14 -0.04
CA VAL A 419 -1.77 -1.21 0.78
C VAL A 419 -0.65 -0.67 -0.07
N VAL A 420 -0.59 0.66 -0.25
CA VAL A 420 0.47 1.31 -1.01
C VAL A 420 1.37 2.09 -0.06
N THR A 421 2.66 1.73 -0.04
CA THR A 421 3.70 2.41 0.74
C THR A 421 4.83 2.88 -0.17
N GLN A 422 5.61 3.85 0.30
CA GLN A 422 6.79 4.33 -0.42
C GLN A 422 8.00 3.42 -0.26
N THR A 423 8.25 2.99 0.98
CA THR A 423 9.43 2.19 1.35
C THR A 423 9.06 1.22 2.48
N ILE A 424 9.89 0.18 2.66
CA ILE A 424 9.78 -0.74 3.80
C ILE A 424 10.12 -0.07 5.14
N PRO A 425 11.22 0.71 5.27
CA PRO A 425 11.51 1.45 6.50
C PRO A 425 10.36 2.31 7.02
N ALA A 426 9.60 2.96 6.12
CA ALA A 426 8.46 3.79 6.53
C ALA A 426 7.32 2.96 7.15
N LEU A 427 7.18 1.68 6.79
CA LEU A 427 6.25 0.78 7.47
C LEU A 427 6.81 0.30 8.81
N ASP A 428 8.12 0.04 8.89
CA ASP A 428 8.78 -0.35 10.15
C ASP A 428 8.66 0.74 11.22
N GLU A 429 8.79 2.01 10.85
CA GLU A 429 8.64 3.15 11.76
C GLU A 429 7.26 3.18 12.42
N ILE A 430 6.22 2.81 11.67
CA ILE A 430 4.83 2.90 12.14
C ILE A 430 4.44 1.65 12.92
N TYR A 431 4.76 0.47 12.40
CA TYR A 431 4.20 -0.79 12.91
C TYR A 431 5.21 -1.66 13.63
N GLY A 432 6.50 -1.35 13.54
CA GLY A 432 7.57 -2.25 13.92
C GLY A 432 7.74 -3.40 12.93
N GLU A 433 8.89 -4.06 13.03
CA GLU A 433 9.30 -5.07 12.05
C GLU A 433 8.40 -6.31 12.05
N ASN A 434 7.99 -6.79 13.23
CA ASN A 434 7.17 -7.99 13.36
C ASN A 434 5.81 -7.82 12.70
N THR A 435 5.13 -6.71 12.99
CA THR A 435 3.82 -6.38 12.45
C THR A 435 3.89 -6.13 10.94
N ARG A 436 4.95 -5.46 10.46
CA ARG A 436 5.19 -5.29 9.02
C ARG A 436 5.34 -6.66 8.33
N ARG A 437 6.12 -7.58 8.90
CA ARG A 437 6.29 -8.95 8.34
C ARG A 437 4.96 -9.71 8.29
N ALA A 438 4.11 -9.55 9.31
CA ALA A 438 2.76 -10.12 9.30
C ALA A 438 1.89 -9.52 8.19
N LEU A 439 1.85 -8.19 8.06
CA LEU A 439 1.13 -7.50 6.98
C LEU A 439 1.60 -7.98 5.60
N GLN A 440 2.91 -8.14 5.44
CA GLN A 440 3.53 -8.66 4.23
C GLN A 440 3.16 -10.12 3.92
N GLY A 441 3.10 -10.99 4.93
CA GLY A 441 2.69 -12.38 4.77
C GLY A 441 1.23 -12.46 4.34
N ASN A 442 0.35 -11.72 5.01
CA ASN A 442 -1.09 -11.74 4.76
C ASN A 442 -1.50 -11.06 3.45
N ALA A 443 -0.68 -10.15 2.91
CA ALA A 443 -0.92 -9.57 1.60
C ALA A 443 -0.89 -10.62 0.47
N GLY A 444 -0.08 -11.67 0.58
CA GLY A 444 0.07 -12.73 -0.43
C GLY A 444 0.80 -12.29 -1.72
N VAL A 445 0.65 -11.04 -2.17
CA VAL A 445 1.40 -10.44 -3.27
C VAL A 445 2.10 -9.17 -2.81
N LYS A 446 3.40 -9.08 -3.08
CA LYS A 446 4.22 -7.88 -2.87
C LYS A 446 4.72 -7.38 -4.21
N LEU A 447 4.34 -6.17 -4.58
CA LEU A 447 4.71 -5.54 -5.84
C LEU A 447 5.71 -4.41 -5.57
N TYR A 448 6.90 -4.51 -6.16
CA TYR A 448 7.97 -3.53 -6.03
C TYR A 448 8.14 -2.77 -7.35
N LEU A 449 8.03 -1.44 -7.27
CA LEU A 449 8.35 -0.51 -8.35
C LEU A 449 9.70 0.12 -8.01
N THR A 450 10.69 -0.06 -8.89
CA THR A 450 12.09 0.42 -8.76
C THR A 450 12.44 1.02 -7.39
N PRO A 451 12.84 0.19 -6.41
CA PRO A 451 13.13 0.65 -5.07
C PRO A 451 14.30 1.65 -5.08
N SER A 452 14.27 2.61 -4.16
CA SER A 452 15.28 3.68 -4.08
C SER A 452 16.17 3.57 -2.84
N ASP A 453 15.66 3.03 -1.73
CA ASP A 453 16.39 2.90 -0.47
C ASP A 453 17.06 1.51 -0.33
N GLU A 454 18.18 1.50 0.40
CA GLU A 454 19.03 0.32 0.57
C GLU A 454 18.31 -0.84 1.26
N LYS A 455 17.57 -0.57 2.34
CA LYS A 455 16.86 -1.62 3.10
C LYS A 455 15.77 -2.30 2.24
N THR A 456 15.02 -1.53 1.45
CA THR A 456 14.01 -2.10 0.53
C THR A 456 14.68 -2.90 -0.59
N VAL A 457 15.83 -2.46 -1.11
CA VAL A 457 16.61 -3.21 -2.12
C VAL A 457 17.12 -4.54 -1.56
N GLU A 458 17.70 -4.52 -0.37
CA GLU A 458 18.18 -5.71 0.34
C GLU A 458 17.02 -6.68 0.61
N GLU A 459 15.89 -6.18 1.12
CA GLU A 459 14.70 -6.99 1.36
C GLU A 459 14.19 -7.61 0.06
N LEU A 460 14.12 -6.83 -1.04
CA LEU A 460 13.68 -7.32 -2.34
C LEU A 460 14.61 -8.43 -2.87
N SER A 461 15.92 -8.22 -2.85
CA SER A 461 16.93 -9.20 -3.27
C SER A 461 16.79 -10.51 -2.48
N LYS A 462 16.66 -10.41 -1.15
CA LYS A 462 16.43 -11.56 -0.26
C LYS A 462 15.10 -12.26 -0.53
N ALA A 463 14.03 -11.50 -0.73
CA ALA A 463 12.67 -12.02 -0.95
C ALA A 463 12.49 -12.69 -2.32
N VAL A 464 13.21 -12.22 -3.35
CA VAL A 464 13.27 -12.86 -4.67
C VAL A 464 14.01 -14.19 -4.59
N GLY A 465 15.02 -14.30 -3.72
CA GLY A 465 15.74 -15.53 -3.45
C GLY A 465 16.95 -15.77 -4.36
N LYS A 466 17.59 -16.93 -4.16
CA LYS A 466 18.87 -17.28 -4.80
C LYS A 466 18.71 -18.36 -5.88
N THR A 467 19.55 -18.29 -6.90
CA THR A 467 19.61 -19.22 -8.02
C THR A 467 21.04 -19.75 -8.22
N THR A 468 21.19 -20.76 -9.08
CA THR A 468 22.50 -21.30 -9.44
C THR A 468 23.03 -20.58 -10.68
N LYS A 469 24.20 -19.94 -10.58
CA LYS A 469 24.92 -19.36 -11.72
C LYS A 469 26.10 -20.25 -12.07
N THR A 470 26.24 -20.58 -13.36
CA THR A 470 27.42 -21.28 -13.87
C THR A 470 28.49 -20.25 -14.23
N VAL A 471 29.61 -20.29 -13.53
CA VAL A 471 30.78 -19.46 -13.78
C VAL A 471 31.79 -20.26 -14.59
N VAL A 472 32.16 -19.73 -15.76
CA VAL A 472 33.17 -20.33 -16.62
C VAL A 472 34.46 -19.52 -16.46
N THR A 473 35.44 -20.12 -15.79
CA THR A 473 36.78 -19.56 -15.65
C THR A 473 37.61 -20.02 -16.83
N ARG A 474 38.03 -19.08 -17.68
CA ARG A 474 38.97 -19.34 -18.77
C ARG A 474 40.35 -18.86 -18.34
N SER A 475 41.32 -19.77 -18.26
CA SER A 475 42.71 -19.38 -18.12
C SER A 475 43.42 -19.48 -19.47
N GLN A 476 44.13 -18.41 -19.83
CA GLN A 476 45.07 -18.40 -20.94
C GLN A 476 46.47 -18.25 -20.35
N SER A 477 47.25 -19.32 -20.39
CA SER A 477 48.70 -19.22 -20.14
C SER A 477 49.37 -18.69 -21.39
N ILE A 478 49.95 -17.48 -21.32
CA ILE A 478 50.85 -16.97 -22.36
C ILE A 478 52.22 -17.64 -22.12
N GLY A 479 52.37 -18.86 -22.63
CA GLY A 479 53.63 -19.61 -22.67
C GLY A 479 54.27 -19.55 -24.07
N LYS A 480 55.56 -19.92 -24.16
CA LYS A 480 56.34 -19.93 -25.42
C LYS A 480 55.82 -20.92 -26.49
N ASN A 481 54.86 -21.77 -26.17
CA ASN A 481 54.29 -22.78 -27.07
C ASN A 481 52.87 -22.39 -27.54
N PRO A 482 52.62 -22.24 -28.86
CA PRO A 482 51.29 -21.96 -29.42
C PRO A 482 50.24 -23.07 -29.22
N PHE A 483 50.67 -24.23 -28.72
CA PHE A 483 49.85 -25.43 -28.54
C PHE A 483 49.58 -25.77 -27.06
N GLU A 484 50.04 -24.95 -26.11
CA GLU A 484 49.78 -25.18 -24.67
C GLU A 484 48.35 -24.80 -24.29
N GLY A 485 47.68 -25.73 -23.61
CA GLY A 485 46.23 -25.87 -23.61
C GLY A 485 45.46 -24.71 -22.98
N ARG A 486 44.42 -24.26 -23.70
CA ARG A 486 43.36 -23.44 -23.12
C ARG A 486 42.64 -24.27 -22.06
N SER A 487 42.83 -23.94 -20.79
CA SER A 487 42.11 -24.58 -19.69
C SER A 487 40.81 -23.81 -19.45
N GLN A 488 39.70 -24.54 -19.48
CA GLN A 488 38.37 -24.02 -19.20
C GLN A 488 37.80 -24.80 -18.01
N SER A 489 37.74 -24.15 -16.85
CA SER A 489 37.08 -24.70 -15.68
C SER A 489 35.67 -24.12 -15.59
N THR A 490 34.70 -24.98 -15.32
CA THR A 490 33.31 -24.55 -15.11
C THR A 490 32.92 -24.88 -13.68
N ARG A 491 32.57 -23.87 -12.90
CA ARG A 491 32.11 -23.98 -11.52
C ARG A 491 30.69 -23.46 -11.43
N THR A 492 29.88 -24.01 -10.54
CA THR A 492 28.61 -23.41 -10.15
C THR A 492 28.76 -22.66 -8.84
N GLU A 493 28.10 -21.51 -8.76
CA GLU A 493 28.06 -20.66 -7.58
C GLU A 493 26.60 -20.29 -7.27
N GLU A 494 26.31 -20.10 -5.99
CA GLU A 494 25.03 -19.55 -5.55
C GLU A 494 25.04 -18.03 -5.76
N SER A 495 23.99 -17.49 -6.39
CA SER A 495 23.88 -16.06 -6.66
C SER A 495 22.43 -15.60 -6.51
N SER A 496 22.18 -14.39 -6.03
CA SER A 496 20.82 -13.83 -5.98
C SER A 496 20.21 -13.79 -7.39
N LEU A 497 18.94 -14.21 -7.51
CA LEU A 497 18.23 -14.14 -8.80
C LEU A 497 18.04 -12.68 -9.26
N LEU A 498 17.93 -11.76 -8.32
CA LEU A 498 18.00 -10.32 -8.54
C LEU A 498 19.05 -9.72 -7.57
N PRO A 499 20.31 -9.54 -8.01
CA PRO A 499 21.34 -8.88 -7.21
C PRO A 499 20.93 -7.46 -6.82
N GLU A 500 21.42 -6.98 -5.68
CA GLU A 500 21.05 -5.65 -5.14
C GLU A 500 21.38 -4.49 -6.08
N ASP A 501 22.53 -4.56 -6.77
CA ASP A 501 22.93 -3.58 -7.79
C ASP A 501 22.01 -3.58 -9.03
N GLU A 502 21.43 -4.74 -9.38
CA GLU A 502 20.42 -4.83 -10.43
C GLU A 502 19.05 -4.33 -9.94
N ALA A 503 18.65 -4.70 -8.71
CA ALA A 503 17.43 -4.22 -8.08
C ALA A 503 17.40 -2.68 -7.95
N ARG A 504 18.53 -2.07 -7.57
CA ARG A 504 18.70 -0.61 -7.47
C ARG A 504 18.58 0.08 -8.83
N ARG A 505 18.99 -0.59 -9.91
CA ARG A 505 18.95 -0.07 -11.30
C ARG A 505 17.81 -0.66 -12.11
N LEU A 506 16.77 -1.18 -11.45
CA LEU A 506 15.62 -1.75 -12.13
C LEU A 506 14.96 -0.70 -13.05
N PRO A 507 14.76 -0.97 -14.34
CA PRO A 507 14.14 -0.04 -15.28
C PRO A 507 12.76 0.45 -14.78
N LEU A 508 12.43 1.73 -15.01
CA LEU A 508 11.17 2.34 -14.53
C LEU A 508 9.91 1.79 -15.21
N ASP A 509 10.07 1.06 -16.31
CA ASP A 509 9.00 0.34 -16.99
C ASP A 509 8.88 -1.12 -16.52
N GLU A 510 9.70 -1.55 -15.56
CA GLU A 510 9.69 -2.88 -14.97
C GLU A 510 9.20 -2.88 -13.53
N ILE A 511 8.66 -4.02 -13.15
CA ILE A 511 8.18 -4.32 -11.81
C ILE A 511 8.60 -5.73 -11.42
N VAL A 512 8.79 -5.92 -10.11
CA VAL A 512 9.08 -7.23 -9.51
C VAL A 512 7.96 -7.57 -8.55
N MET A 513 7.39 -8.76 -8.70
CA MET A 513 6.39 -9.30 -7.80
C MET A 513 6.98 -10.48 -7.03
N VAL A 514 6.93 -10.39 -5.70
CA VAL A 514 7.17 -11.51 -4.81
C VAL A 514 5.81 -12.04 -4.37
N ILE A 515 5.55 -13.31 -4.65
CA ILE A 515 4.26 -13.95 -4.44
C ILE A 515 4.44 -15.05 -3.41
N ASP A 516 3.54 -15.13 -2.43
CA ASP A 516 3.63 -16.12 -1.37
C ASP A 516 3.57 -17.55 -1.92
N ALA A 517 4.44 -18.41 -1.37
CA ALA A 517 4.64 -19.80 -1.78
C ALA A 517 4.89 -20.02 -3.29
N GLN A 518 5.36 -19.01 -4.03
CA GLN A 518 5.59 -19.11 -5.48
C GLN A 518 6.91 -18.46 -5.91
N MET A 519 7.35 -18.81 -7.12
CA MET A 519 8.48 -18.15 -7.77
C MET A 519 8.16 -16.66 -8.02
N PRO A 520 9.16 -15.76 -8.00
CA PRO A 520 8.93 -14.34 -8.26
C PRO A 520 8.61 -14.08 -9.74
N VAL A 521 7.96 -12.96 -10.03
CA VAL A 521 7.62 -12.55 -11.40
C VAL A 521 8.29 -11.20 -11.71
N ARG A 522 8.95 -11.13 -12.87
CA ARG A 522 9.43 -9.87 -13.46
C ARG A 522 8.53 -9.53 -14.64
N ALA A 523 7.98 -8.32 -14.65
CA ALA A 523 7.00 -7.91 -15.65
C ALA A 523 7.14 -6.43 -16.00
N LYS A 524 6.36 -5.98 -16.99
CA LYS A 524 6.27 -4.57 -17.36
C LYS A 524 5.19 -3.86 -16.54
N ARG A 525 5.52 -2.64 -16.11
CA ARG A 525 4.61 -1.72 -15.43
C ARG A 525 3.55 -1.25 -16.42
N ILE A 526 2.32 -1.16 -15.95
CA ILE A 526 1.23 -0.55 -16.71
C ILE A 526 1.36 0.97 -16.62
N GLN A 527 0.96 1.69 -17.68
CA GLN A 527 0.77 3.13 -17.66
C GLN A 527 -0.58 3.39 -18.30
N TYR A 528 -1.58 3.79 -17.52
CA TYR A 528 -2.97 3.80 -18.02
C TYR A 528 -3.14 4.66 -19.30
N PHE A 529 -2.39 5.75 -19.42
CA PHE A 529 -2.44 6.68 -20.56
C PHE A 529 -1.72 6.16 -21.82
N ASP A 530 -0.82 5.18 -21.69
CA ASP A 530 -0.08 4.58 -22.82
C ASP A 530 -0.51 3.12 -23.11
N ASP A 531 -1.23 2.49 -22.19
CA ASP A 531 -1.75 1.14 -22.35
C ASP A 531 -3.02 1.12 -23.20
N ARG A 532 -3.09 0.16 -24.13
CA ARG A 532 -4.18 0.06 -25.11
C ARG A 532 -5.58 -0.04 -24.48
N LEU A 533 -5.75 -0.81 -23.41
CA LEU A 533 -7.06 -1.02 -22.77
C LEU A 533 -7.45 0.22 -21.96
N PHE A 534 -6.56 0.63 -21.06
CA PHE A 534 -6.89 1.71 -20.12
C PHE A 534 -6.98 3.07 -20.80
N LYS A 535 -6.18 3.33 -21.85
CA LYS A 535 -6.28 4.56 -22.63
C LYS A 535 -7.65 4.67 -23.31
N ALA A 536 -8.15 3.56 -23.85
CA ALA A 536 -9.47 3.52 -24.49
C ALA A 536 -10.59 3.75 -23.45
N ILE A 537 -10.52 3.08 -22.29
CA ILE A 537 -11.47 3.27 -21.19
C ILE A 537 -11.46 4.73 -20.72
N HIS A 538 -10.27 5.27 -20.48
CA HIS A 538 -10.11 6.62 -19.97
C HIS A 538 -10.62 7.68 -20.97
N ALA A 539 -10.31 7.52 -22.26
CA ALA A 539 -10.74 8.44 -23.31
C ALA A 539 -12.25 8.37 -23.62
N ALA A 540 -12.91 7.25 -23.33
CA ALA A 540 -14.35 7.09 -23.53
C ALA A 540 -15.21 7.81 -22.48
N GLN A 541 -14.61 8.33 -21.40
CA GLN A 541 -15.33 9.05 -20.36
C GLN A 541 -15.82 10.41 -20.87
N THR A 542 -17.10 10.69 -20.68
CA THR A 542 -17.75 11.96 -21.07
C THR A 542 -18.65 12.46 -19.95
N GLY A 543 -19.11 13.71 -20.04
CA GLY A 543 -19.97 14.35 -19.04
C GLY A 543 -19.21 14.98 -17.87
N GLU A 544 -19.96 15.60 -16.96
CA GLU A 544 -19.42 16.20 -15.74
C GLU A 544 -18.98 15.14 -14.73
N LEU A 545 -18.08 15.52 -13.82
CA LEU A 545 -17.73 14.68 -12.69
C LEU A 545 -18.97 14.51 -11.78
N PRO A 546 -19.18 13.33 -11.16
CA PRO A 546 -20.29 13.07 -10.25
C PRO A 546 -20.05 13.74 -8.89
N PHE A 547 -19.96 15.07 -8.89
CA PHE A 547 -19.94 15.86 -7.68
C PHE A 547 -21.33 15.85 -7.02
N PRO A 548 -21.40 15.96 -5.69
CA PRO A 548 -22.67 16.23 -5.03
C PRO A 548 -23.21 17.61 -5.48
N GLU A 549 -24.53 17.74 -5.59
CA GLU A 549 -25.15 19.01 -5.93
C GLU A 549 -24.81 20.09 -4.87
N PRO A 550 -24.42 21.31 -5.29
CA PRO A 550 -24.17 22.41 -4.36
C PRO A 550 -25.44 22.73 -3.55
N GLY A 551 -25.36 22.68 -2.22
CA GLY A 551 -26.46 23.10 -1.34
C GLY A 551 -27.33 21.98 -0.74
N GLY A 552 -26.93 20.71 -0.81
CA GLY A 552 -27.62 19.59 -0.15
C GLY A 552 -27.50 19.54 1.40
N GLY A 553 -26.75 20.47 2.01
CA GLY A 553 -26.79 20.75 3.45
C GLY A 553 -27.97 21.68 3.75
N GLY A 554 -28.76 21.38 4.78
CA GLY A 554 -29.97 22.15 5.13
C GLY A 554 -29.76 23.67 5.22
N SER A 555 -30.86 24.42 5.28
CA SER A 555 -31.08 25.87 5.01
C SER A 555 -30.02 26.94 5.37
N GLN A 556 -28.89 26.62 5.97
CA GLN A 556 -27.81 27.56 6.24
C GLN A 556 -26.80 27.68 5.09
N GLY A 557 -26.85 26.81 4.06
CA GLY A 557 -25.90 26.77 2.95
C GLY A 557 -25.93 27.96 1.97
N THR A 558 -27.01 28.75 1.95
CA THR A 558 -27.25 29.81 0.94
C THR A 558 -26.90 31.22 1.39
N LEU A 559 -26.41 31.42 2.62
CA LEU A 559 -26.10 32.76 3.11
C LEU A 559 -24.68 33.20 2.69
N PRO A 560 -24.51 34.41 2.11
CA PRO A 560 -23.20 34.95 1.81
C PRO A 560 -22.34 35.06 3.08
N LEU A 561 -21.02 34.89 2.92
CA LEU A 561 -20.03 34.86 4.02
C LEU A 561 -20.16 36.05 4.99
N SER A 562 -20.58 37.21 4.51
CA SER A 562 -20.80 38.42 5.31
C SER A 562 -21.95 38.31 6.33
N MET A 563 -22.97 37.49 6.07
CA MET A 563 -24.09 37.27 7.02
C MET A 563 -23.77 36.26 8.12
N ARG A 564 -22.77 35.39 7.91
CA ARG A 564 -22.39 34.36 8.90
C ARG A 564 -21.47 34.88 10.02
N ALA A 565 -20.87 36.05 9.84
CA ALA A 565 -19.94 36.66 10.80
C ALA A 565 -20.61 37.58 11.83
N MET A 566 -21.94 37.72 11.79
CA MET A 566 -22.67 38.52 12.77
C MET A 566 -22.88 37.70 14.06
N PRO A 567 -22.49 38.20 15.25
CA PRO A 567 -22.81 37.53 16.51
C PRO A 567 -24.33 37.55 16.70
N MET A 568 -24.95 36.37 16.69
CA MET A 568 -26.38 36.19 16.96
C MET A 568 -26.65 36.59 18.41
N THR A 569 -27.36 37.69 18.61
CA THR A 569 -27.93 38.06 19.92
C THR A 569 -29.05 37.07 20.25
N PRO A 570 -29.20 36.62 21.52
CA PRO A 570 -30.25 35.69 21.87
C PRO A 570 -31.63 36.36 21.75
N PRO A 571 -32.71 35.60 21.44
CA PRO A 571 -34.05 36.16 21.37
C PRO A 571 -34.54 36.54 22.78
N PRO A 572 -35.20 37.70 22.96
CA PRO A 572 -35.84 38.02 24.23
C PRO A 572 -37.25 37.40 24.25
N ASP A 573 -37.42 36.33 25.03
CA ASP A 573 -38.74 35.89 25.48
C ASP A 573 -39.01 36.43 26.91
N GLY A 574 -39.96 37.38 27.00
CA GLY A 574 -40.51 37.92 28.24
C GLY A 574 -41.62 38.93 27.94
N PRO A 575 -42.74 38.96 28.70
CA PRO A 575 -44.04 39.43 28.20
C PRO A 575 -44.17 40.96 28.12
N ARG A 576 -44.99 41.39 27.15
CA ARG A 576 -45.31 42.78 26.81
C ARG A 576 -45.88 43.57 28.00
N GLY A 577 -45.25 44.70 28.29
CA GLY A 577 -45.83 45.86 28.97
C GLY A 577 -45.59 47.11 28.12
N SER A 578 -46.62 47.92 27.95
CA SER A 578 -46.66 49.17 27.17
C SER A 578 -45.95 50.33 27.87
N GLU A 579 -45.30 51.22 27.11
CA GLU A 579 -45.11 52.67 27.34
C GLU A 579 -44.18 53.18 26.22
N ALA A 580 -44.58 54.07 25.30
CA ALA A 580 -44.89 55.49 25.47
C ALA A 580 -43.80 56.24 26.26
N ASP A 581 -43.23 57.26 25.61
CA ASP A 581 -42.29 58.24 26.16
C ASP A 581 -40.85 57.76 26.40
N VAL A 582 -39.95 58.02 25.45
CA VAL A 582 -38.85 58.99 25.62
C VAL A 582 -38.35 59.41 24.23
N GLU A 583 -39.01 60.40 23.65
CA GLU A 583 -38.42 61.26 22.62
C GLU A 583 -38.51 62.70 23.13
N ARG A 584 -37.37 63.25 23.58
CA ARG A 584 -37.06 64.69 23.60
C ARG A 584 -35.65 64.94 24.13
N ALA A 585 -34.73 65.19 23.22
CA ALA A 585 -33.79 66.31 23.25
C ALA A 585 -32.98 66.27 21.93
N ARG A 586 -33.50 66.96 20.90
CA ARG A 586 -32.97 68.25 20.37
C ARG A 586 -31.74 68.03 19.46
N GLU A 587 -31.93 68.06 18.14
CA GLU A 587 -31.82 69.26 17.27
C GLU A 587 -30.39 69.80 17.26
N GLY A 588 -29.61 69.72 16.17
CA GLY A 588 -29.72 70.28 14.81
C GLY A 588 -28.36 70.02 14.13
N VAL A 589 -28.12 70.14 12.81
CA VAL A 589 -28.50 71.18 11.85
C VAL A 589 -28.20 70.64 10.43
N ASP A 590 -29.17 70.85 9.53
CA ASP A 590 -29.18 71.08 8.06
C ASP A 590 -28.23 70.41 7.04
N GLY A 591 -28.84 70.01 5.91
CA GLY A 591 -28.27 70.19 4.57
C GLY A 591 -28.36 69.03 3.55
N GLN A 592 -29.42 69.00 2.72
CA GLN A 592 -29.60 68.17 1.50
C GLN A 592 -28.95 68.82 0.23
N PRO A 593 -29.00 68.26 -1.02
CA PRO A 593 -28.80 66.88 -1.54
C PRO A 593 -28.00 66.84 -2.90
N SER A 594 -28.07 65.71 -3.64
CA SER A 594 -27.64 65.43 -5.06
C SER A 594 -26.19 64.92 -5.24
N GLY A 595 -25.82 64.01 -6.14
CA GLY A 595 -26.44 63.32 -7.28
C GLY A 595 -25.47 62.25 -7.84
N GLN A 596 -25.91 61.49 -8.85
CA GLN A 596 -25.24 60.34 -9.51
C GLN A 596 -23.84 60.63 -10.10
N SER A 597 -22.90 59.67 -10.04
CA SER A 597 -22.43 58.83 -11.19
C SER A 597 -21.07 58.13 -10.94
N ASP A 598 -20.91 57.01 -11.65
CA ASP A 598 -19.69 56.39 -12.18
C ASP A 598 -18.80 55.41 -11.39
N VAL A 599 -18.56 54.29 -12.11
CA VAL A 599 -17.81 53.08 -11.79
C VAL A 599 -16.40 53.19 -12.39
N VAL A 600 -15.35 53.03 -11.57
CA VAL A 600 -13.97 52.63 -11.95
C VAL A 600 -13.30 51.90 -10.75
N PRO A 601 -12.51 50.82 -10.94
CA PRO A 601 -12.10 49.93 -9.84
C PRO A 601 -10.93 50.50 -9.01
N LYS A 602 -11.01 50.36 -7.68
CA LYS A 602 -9.98 50.81 -6.74
C LYS A 602 -8.74 49.90 -6.77
N LYS A 603 -7.59 50.54 -7.01
CA LYS A 603 -6.23 50.03 -6.79
C LYS A 603 -5.99 49.77 -5.30
N THR A 604 -5.28 48.68 -5.02
CA THR A 604 -4.79 48.23 -3.72
C THR A 604 -3.86 49.28 -3.08
N ALA A 605 -4.02 49.52 -1.77
CA ALA A 605 -3.35 50.60 -1.05
C ALA A 605 -1.83 50.35 -0.85
N PRO A 606 -0.98 51.40 -0.85
CA PRO A 606 0.49 51.29 -0.77
C PRO A 606 1.03 50.74 0.57
N VAL A 607 0.18 50.61 1.58
CA VAL A 607 0.56 50.18 2.94
C VAL A 607 0.86 48.68 3.00
N VAL A 608 0.23 47.86 2.15
CA VAL A 608 0.43 46.41 2.16
C VAL A 608 1.77 46.01 1.54
N GLN A 609 2.26 46.74 0.53
CA GLN A 609 3.57 46.48 -0.07
C GLN A 609 4.74 46.90 0.83
N ALA A 610 4.56 47.93 1.66
CA ALA A 610 5.59 48.36 2.60
C ALA A 610 5.81 47.34 3.73
N VAL A 611 4.75 46.69 4.22
CA VAL A 611 4.84 45.65 5.27
C VAL A 611 5.53 44.40 4.73
N ILE A 612 5.22 43.99 3.50
CA ILE A 612 5.84 42.81 2.86
C ILE A 612 7.34 43.06 2.57
N ALA A 613 7.72 44.28 2.20
CA ALA A 613 9.12 44.63 1.96
C ALA A 613 9.96 44.71 3.24
N GLU A 614 9.35 45.06 4.38
CA GLU A 614 10.02 45.10 5.68
C GLU A 614 10.22 43.68 6.25
N GLU A 615 9.23 42.78 6.09
CA GLU A 615 9.35 41.37 6.48
C GLU A 615 10.41 40.62 5.65
N GLN A 616 10.54 40.91 4.35
CA GLN A 616 11.58 40.30 3.51
C GLN A 616 12.99 40.76 3.92
N ARG A 617 13.17 42.01 4.35
CA ARG A 617 14.46 42.50 4.87
C ARG A 617 14.82 41.90 6.22
N GLN A 618 13.83 41.62 7.08
CA GLN A 618 14.06 40.90 8.33
C GLN A 618 14.47 39.43 8.09
N MET A 619 13.87 38.75 7.11
CA MET A 619 14.29 37.38 6.74
C MET A 619 15.70 37.32 6.14
N GLU A 620 16.12 38.32 5.36
CA GLU A 620 17.48 38.35 4.80
C GLU A 620 18.57 38.64 5.85
N MET A 621 18.26 39.40 6.90
CA MET A 621 19.21 39.63 8.01
C MET A 621 19.38 38.40 8.92
N ASP A 622 18.33 37.61 9.15
CA ASP A 622 18.40 36.39 9.98
C ASP A 622 19.24 35.28 9.33
N PHE A 623 19.31 35.22 8.00
CA PHE A 623 20.14 34.23 7.28
C PHE A 623 21.62 34.61 7.18
N GLY A 624 21.97 35.90 7.31
CA GLY A 624 23.35 36.37 7.26
C GLY A 624 24.16 36.11 8.54
N GLY A 625 23.49 36.06 9.69
CA GLY A 625 24.15 35.86 11.00
C GLY A 625 24.63 34.44 11.25
N GLN A 626 23.92 33.42 10.73
CA GLN A 626 24.22 32.01 11.04
C GLN A 626 25.38 31.40 10.23
N LEU A 627 25.93 32.12 9.26
CA LEU A 627 27.07 31.64 8.46
C LEU A 627 28.44 32.14 8.97
N ALA A 628 28.47 33.10 9.90
CA ALA A 628 29.71 33.67 10.44
C ALA A 628 30.26 32.92 11.67
N ASP A 629 29.43 32.13 12.37
CA ASP A 629 29.81 31.43 13.61
C ASP A 629 30.38 30.01 13.39
N ALA A 630 30.56 29.56 12.15
CA ALA A 630 31.03 28.20 11.83
C ALA A 630 32.55 28.07 11.59
N GLU A 631 33.32 29.15 11.68
CA GLU A 631 34.77 29.15 11.38
C GLU A 631 35.65 29.60 12.56
N THR A 632 35.44 29.09 13.79
CA THR A 632 36.46 29.16 14.85
C THR A 632 36.25 28.07 15.92
N VAL A 633 36.80 26.87 15.72
CA VAL A 633 36.97 25.89 16.82
C VAL A 633 38.38 26.06 17.39
N GLY A 634 38.46 26.37 18.68
CA GLY A 634 39.69 26.65 19.42
C GLY A 634 40.36 25.38 19.95
N VAL A 635 41.68 25.48 20.16
CA VAL A 635 42.60 24.39 20.55
C VAL A 635 42.25 23.72 21.89
N ASP A 636 41.39 24.32 22.72
CA ASP A 636 40.96 23.75 24.00
C ASP A 636 39.88 22.65 23.87
N ASP A 637 39.07 22.67 22.78
CA ASP A 637 38.01 21.67 22.57
C ASP A 637 38.58 20.29 22.16
N GLU A 638 39.77 20.29 21.52
CA GLU A 638 40.45 19.05 21.13
C GLU A 638 41.07 18.33 22.34
N ALA A 639 41.50 19.08 23.37
CA ALA A 639 42.02 18.53 24.62
C ALA A 639 40.92 17.93 25.49
N GLN A 640 39.73 18.56 25.54
CA GLN A 640 38.57 18.00 26.23
C GLN A 640 38.03 16.75 25.54
N MET A 641 37.99 16.72 24.21
CA MET A 641 37.59 15.51 23.48
C MET A 641 38.59 14.36 23.68
N ARG A 642 39.90 14.60 23.67
CA ARG A 642 40.89 13.54 23.95
C ARG A 642 40.78 12.99 25.36
N SER A 643 40.55 13.83 26.36
CA SER A 643 40.30 13.37 27.74
C SER A 643 39.02 12.53 27.87
N ALA A 644 37.99 12.81 27.05
CA ALA A 644 36.75 12.04 27.04
C ALA A 644 36.91 10.67 26.35
N VAL A 645 37.77 10.59 25.34
CA VAL A 645 38.09 9.33 24.66
C VAL A 645 39.00 8.44 25.51
N ASP A 646 40.02 8.99 26.18
CA ASP A 646 40.89 8.22 27.08
C ASP A 646 40.11 7.62 28.26
N GLY A 647 39.09 8.33 28.77
CA GLY A 647 38.21 7.83 29.83
C GLY A 647 37.31 6.67 29.40
N LEU A 648 37.03 6.52 28.11
CA LEU A 648 36.24 5.40 27.57
C LEU A 648 37.09 4.13 27.42
N ASP A 649 38.35 4.27 27.01
CA ASP A 649 39.29 3.14 26.89
C ASP A 649 39.62 2.52 28.27
N ASP A 650 39.77 3.36 29.30
CA ASP A 650 39.92 2.89 30.70
C ASP A 650 38.69 2.14 31.19
N MET A 651 37.49 2.60 30.79
CA MET A 651 36.22 1.95 31.15
C MET A 651 36.06 0.59 30.45
N GLU A 652 36.51 0.48 29.20
CA GLU A 652 36.50 -0.77 28.43
C GLU A 652 37.52 -1.78 28.97
N ALA A 653 38.68 -1.32 29.46
CA ALA A 653 39.68 -2.15 30.13
C ALA A 653 39.14 -2.72 31.46
N MET A 654 38.47 -1.90 32.28
CA MET A 654 37.86 -2.34 33.55
C MET A 654 36.72 -3.35 33.35
N LEU A 655 35.96 -3.23 32.25
CA LEU A 655 34.91 -4.19 31.89
C LEU A 655 35.47 -5.55 31.43
N ARG A 656 36.71 -5.60 30.91
CA ARG A 656 37.37 -6.86 30.53
C ARG A 656 37.96 -7.62 31.72
N GLU A 657 38.36 -6.93 32.79
CA GLU A 657 38.96 -7.56 33.98
C GLU A 657 37.93 -8.04 35.03
N GLY A 658 36.64 -7.77 34.84
CA GLY A 658 35.56 -8.35 35.65
C GLY A 658 35.36 -7.72 37.03
N ASP A 659 35.96 -6.55 37.29
CA ASP A 659 35.88 -5.84 38.59
C ASP A 659 34.67 -4.87 38.61
N VAL A 660 33.46 -5.43 38.57
CA VAL A 660 32.18 -4.68 38.49
C VAL A 660 31.92 -3.83 39.75
N GLU A 661 32.50 -4.18 40.90
CA GLU A 661 32.25 -3.46 42.16
C GLU A 661 32.91 -2.07 42.25
N LYS A 662 33.97 -1.78 41.47
CA LYS A 662 34.58 -0.43 41.45
C LYS A 662 33.88 0.56 40.53
N LEU A 663 33.11 0.10 39.55
CA LEU A 663 32.41 0.97 38.59
C LEU A 663 31.19 1.68 39.21
N VAL A 664 30.65 1.15 40.30
CA VAL A 664 29.44 1.68 40.96
C VAL A 664 29.79 2.76 42.01
N ALA A 665 31.07 2.89 42.37
CA ALA A 665 31.53 3.80 43.43
C ALA A 665 32.15 5.10 42.90
N ARG A 666 32.12 5.36 41.58
CA ARG A 666 32.77 6.53 40.97
C ARG A 666 31.80 7.40 40.18
#